data_AF-A0A329MUJ6-F1
#
_entry.id   AF-A0A329MUJ6-F1
#
_cell.length_a   1.000
_cell.length_b   1.000
_cell.length_c   1.000
_cell.angle_alpha   90.00
_cell.angle_beta   90.00
_cell.angle_gamma   90.00
#
_symmetry.space_group_name_H-M   'P 1'
#
loop_
_entity.id
_entity.type
_entity.pdbx_description
1 polymer ?
#
loop_
_entity_poly.entity_id
_entity_poly.type
_entity_poly.pdbx_seq_one_letter_code
_entity_poly.pdbx_strand_id
1 'polypeptide(L)'
;MTPDHHLAEDIVQEALLRAFLKLGTVTDLTKFLPWLRTIVRNQALMKLRRGGPHAHERPFTSLIPSYAHTSSEDGTNWSDLDTVLHHYVKRKHTSSQSEDNVSGSSLADWLPAVIQSLGPREREVFKKHFYEQLTPQEIAESLDSNVNAIHKTLSRIRKKAEDTRIELDIHTRIRVHNESRGGNRKVILDKPAIQDEPPLHQGIAFPNALYHLVRSLGANVSMAEMMGYSGYAFHLNVRRNTIGAESPMLWDWDTFLSNALLNLGYHSNYVDYQHFKNAGASTHKTRNFLYALDMIRDSINRGYPALLLGALSYDLAIVYGYDDENQQLYAVDSRACQPVAYRSLYHGSPKTGQTISQELYAYVLDGELSEGYQRPDHKLIRLLERVIRHADGGDYTFLPCTNGLAAFDEWIAAFENGTVDPLGNASNIALYGCTRAQAVTFWKERELDVMLNKTPQIQELMRRAMIRYNAVRLSFEALGQLFPFPHGGFPRELEVREQAVKLLQQAKKEESEALDVLRELMSELRIANSGQASTPIHHISLSPFYSFGSNRYKAAPSLLNTAAVDGVVCMCSDLKKSMLFYGALFGIEPEPGRLNDPIALLPMRDDSYLVLMDRRLDLNHADWNPVFYIRVPDVNQTYECAINQNWTIINFLDKGGPFTDFFIAEDTDGHQHMIGSNRLADSFPFAGAASIGHPLLLPEAPYNISVKNVTSSSNAYCNLFGDPLDRFLRFTDKFGPPDSAARLQFEFADVSSAYQWLRNAGITISRVLEGNGDGDISWVVHDPDGRSIVIRKRMS
;
A
#
# COMPACT_ATOMS: atom_id res chain seq x y z
N MET A 1 31.59 15.58 -38.55
CA MET A 1 31.46 14.93 -37.24
C MET A 1 32.86 14.66 -36.75
N THR A 2 33.30 15.39 -35.73
CA THR A 2 34.56 15.10 -35.02
C THR A 2 34.45 13.74 -34.34
N PRO A 3 35.48 12.87 -34.41
CA PRO A 3 35.47 11.59 -33.72
C PRO A 3 35.53 11.81 -32.20
N ASP A 4 34.45 11.49 -31.50
CA ASP A 4 34.38 11.54 -30.04
C ASP A 4 35.12 10.33 -29.46
N HIS A 5 36.35 10.57 -29.01
CA HIS A 5 37.24 9.53 -28.50
C HIS A 5 36.71 8.90 -27.20
N HIS A 6 36.07 9.71 -26.34
CA HIS A 6 35.49 9.24 -25.08
C HIS A 6 34.28 8.33 -25.31
N LEU A 7 33.44 8.66 -26.31
CA LEU A 7 32.33 7.80 -26.70
C LEU A 7 32.80 6.44 -27.22
N ALA A 8 33.88 6.43 -28.01
CA ALA A 8 34.47 5.18 -28.52
C ALA A 8 35.07 4.33 -27.39
N GLU A 9 35.72 4.96 -26.40
CA GLU A 9 36.25 4.29 -25.22
C GLU A 9 35.15 3.64 -24.38
N ASP A 10 34.07 4.38 -24.10
CA ASP A 10 32.85 3.87 -23.43
C ASP A 10 32.27 2.63 -24.11
N ILE A 11 32.13 2.70 -25.44
CA ILE A 11 31.60 1.59 -26.25
C ILE A 11 32.50 0.35 -26.11
N VAL A 12 33.83 0.55 -26.13
CA VAL A 12 34.80 -0.54 -26.02
C VAL A 12 34.82 -1.12 -24.61
N GLN A 13 34.79 -0.30 -23.56
CA GLN A 13 34.74 -0.75 -22.17
C GLN A 13 33.48 -1.58 -21.88
N GLU A 14 32.31 -1.09 -22.31
CA GLU A 14 31.03 -1.79 -22.17
C GLU A 14 31.01 -3.09 -22.98
N ALA A 15 31.55 -3.08 -24.20
CA ALA A 15 31.65 -4.28 -25.04
C ALA A 15 32.62 -5.32 -24.46
N LEU A 16 33.74 -4.89 -23.88
CA LEU A 16 34.72 -5.78 -23.24
C LEU A 16 34.17 -6.37 -21.95
N LEU A 17 33.46 -5.60 -21.13
CA LEU A 17 32.76 -6.11 -19.94
C LEU A 17 31.74 -7.18 -20.32
N ARG A 18 30.91 -6.92 -21.35
CA ARG A 18 29.93 -7.90 -21.85
C ARG A 18 30.58 -9.15 -22.44
N ALA A 19 31.68 -9.00 -23.18
CA ALA A 19 32.41 -10.12 -23.76
C ALA A 19 33.12 -10.96 -22.69
N PHE A 20 33.75 -10.33 -21.70
CA PHE A 20 34.42 -10.99 -20.59
C PHE A 20 33.45 -11.82 -19.75
N LEU A 21 32.26 -11.28 -19.45
CA LEU A 21 31.23 -11.99 -18.69
C LEU A 21 30.63 -13.19 -19.45
N LYS A 22 30.61 -13.16 -20.77
CA LYS A 22 30.05 -14.24 -21.61
C LYS A 22 31.12 -15.20 -22.16
N LEU A 23 32.40 -14.97 -21.85
CA LEU A 23 33.55 -15.73 -22.37
C LEU A 23 33.42 -17.24 -22.14
N GLY A 24 32.87 -17.64 -20.99
CA GLY A 24 32.65 -19.04 -20.61
C GLY A 24 31.56 -19.77 -21.42
N THR A 25 30.84 -19.08 -22.31
CA THR A 25 29.79 -19.67 -23.17
C THR A 25 30.25 -19.93 -24.60
N VAL A 26 31.43 -19.44 -24.98
CA VAL A 26 32.00 -19.63 -26.31
C VAL A 26 32.74 -20.97 -26.34
N THR A 27 32.08 -22.01 -26.86
CA THR A 27 32.66 -23.35 -26.99
C THR A 27 33.67 -23.47 -28.13
N ASP A 28 33.73 -22.48 -29.03
CA ASP A 28 34.56 -22.50 -30.24
C ASP A 28 35.37 -21.20 -30.37
N LEU A 29 36.67 -21.29 -30.08
CA LEU A 29 37.63 -20.18 -30.14
C LEU A 29 37.73 -19.54 -31.52
N THR A 30 37.41 -20.26 -32.60
CA THR A 30 37.46 -19.71 -33.97
C THR A 30 36.35 -18.68 -34.23
N LYS A 31 35.26 -18.72 -33.45
CA LYS A 31 34.13 -17.79 -33.54
C LYS A 31 34.22 -16.63 -32.56
N PHE A 32 35.26 -16.60 -31.72
CA PHE A 32 35.45 -15.56 -30.71
C PHE A 32 35.61 -14.16 -31.32
N LEU A 33 36.47 -14.02 -32.34
CA LEU A 33 36.74 -12.72 -32.94
C LEU A 33 35.54 -12.17 -33.73
N PRO A 34 34.82 -12.96 -34.55
CA PRO A 34 33.55 -12.54 -35.14
C PRO A 34 32.49 -12.15 -34.10
N TRP A 35 32.34 -12.94 -33.03
CA TRP A 35 31.37 -12.70 -31.95
C TRP A 35 31.67 -11.41 -31.17
N LEU A 36 32.94 -11.18 -30.82
CA LEU A 36 33.38 -9.94 -30.15
C LEU A 36 33.11 -8.71 -31.02
N ARG A 37 33.38 -8.81 -32.33
CA ARG A 37 33.08 -7.74 -33.30
C ARG A 37 31.58 -7.43 -33.36
N THR A 38 30.71 -8.44 -33.26
CA THR A 38 29.25 -8.23 -33.20
C THR A 38 28.85 -7.51 -31.92
N ILE A 39 29.40 -7.87 -30.76
CA ILE A 39 29.14 -7.19 -29.48
C ILE A 39 29.55 -5.71 -29.58
N VAL A 40 30.78 -5.43 -30.02
CA VAL A 40 31.29 -4.07 -30.18
C VAL A 40 30.44 -3.28 -31.18
N ARG A 41 30.05 -3.88 -32.32
CA ARG A 41 29.20 -3.24 -33.33
C ARG A 41 27.81 -2.90 -32.78
N ASN A 42 27.20 -3.79 -32.02
CA ASN A 42 25.87 -3.57 -31.44
C ASN A 42 25.92 -2.48 -30.35
N GLN A 43 26.95 -2.47 -29.50
CA GLN A 43 27.15 -1.38 -28.53
C GLN A 43 27.39 -0.03 -29.21
N ALA A 44 28.20 -0.02 -30.28
CA ALA A 44 28.43 1.17 -31.08
C ALA A 44 27.13 1.68 -31.71
N LEU A 45 26.32 0.81 -32.29
CA LEU A 45 25.03 1.16 -32.89
C LEU A 45 24.00 1.64 -31.86
N MET A 46 24.00 1.08 -30.64
CA MET A 46 23.12 1.52 -29.55
C MET A 46 23.52 2.92 -29.05
N LYS A 47 24.81 3.19 -28.85
CA LYS A 47 25.32 4.50 -28.42
C LYS A 47 25.18 5.57 -29.52
N LEU A 48 25.46 5.22 -30.79
CA LEU A 48 25.27 6.12 -31.94
C LEU A 48 23.79 6.50 -32.17
N ARG A 49 22.85 5.60 -31.86
CA ARG A 49 21.41 5.91 -31.90
C ARG A 49 20.94 6.83 -30.78
N ARG A 50 21.68 6.93 -29.67
CA ARG A 50 21.36 7.82 -28.53
C ARG A 50 22.02 9.20 -28.64
N GLY A 51 23.01 9.41 -29.53
CA GLY A 51 23.86 10.60 -29.57
C GLY A 51 23.92 11.34 -30.92
N GLY A 52 22.78 11.71 -31.51
CA GLY A 52 22.73 12.55 -32.73
C GLY A 52 21.52 13.49 -32.75
N PRO A 53 21.34 14.33 -33.79
CA PRO A 53 20.24 15.33 -33.91
C PRO A 53 18.81 14.75 -33.92
N HIS A 54 18.68 13.43 -33.74
CA HIS A 54 17.42 12.70 -33.54
C HIS A 54 17.38 12.05 -32.14
N ALA A 55 18.01 12.66 -31.13
CA ALA A 55 18.08 12.16 -29.74
C ALA A 55 16.69 11.93 -29.08
N HIS A 56 15.63 12.45 -29.68
CA HIS A 56 14.24 12.23 -29.27
C HIS A 56 13.49 11.14 -30.06
N GLU A 57 14.08 10.55 -31.11
CA GLU A 57 13.43 9.48 -31.88
C GLU A 57 13.75 8.11 -31.30
N ARG A 58 12.75 7.57 -30.59
CA ARG A 58 12.76 6.22 -30.02
C ARG A 58 12.49 5.19 -31.14
N PRO A 59 13.31 4.14 -31.34
CA PRO A 59 12.94 3.03 -32.23
C PRO A 59 11.64 2.35 -31.77
N PHE A 60 10.91 1.70 -32.68
CA PHE A 60 9.62 1.05 -32.40
C PHE A 60 9.68 0.00 -31.27
N THR A 61 10.86 -0.58 -31.01
CA THR A 61 11.13 -1.47 -29.87
C THR A 61 11.10 -0.79 -28.49
N SER A 62 11.19 0.55 -28.45
CA SER A 62 11.03 1.39 -27.24
C SER A 62 9.59 1.90 -27.04
N LEU A 63 8.62 1.47 -27.88
CA LEU A 63 7.19 1.73 -27.69
C LEU A 63 6.50 0.69 -26.79
N ILE A 64 7.25 -0.26 -26.23
CA ILE A 64 6.78 -1.21 -25.23
C ILE A 64 7.08 -0.58 -23.86
N PRO A 65 6.09 -0.44 -22.95
CA PRO A 65 6.06 0.63 -21.95
C PRO A 65 7.29 0.65 -21.04
N SER A 66 8.20 1.57 -21.32
CA SER A 66 9.34 1.96 -20.49
C SER A 66 8.92 3.06 -19.51
N TYR A 67 7.96 2.77 -18.61
CA TYR A 67 7.64 3.66 -17.48
C TYR A 67 8.44 3.33 -16.21
N ALA A 68 9.49 2.51 -16.31
CA ALA A 68 10.29 2.06 -15.16
C ALA A 68 11.80 2.40 -15.28
N HIS A 69 12.17 3.41 -16.06
CA HIS A 69 13.56 3.86 -16.17
C HIS A 69 13.83 5.14 -15.38
N THR A 70 13.65 5.05 -14.06
CA THR A 70 14.36 5.85 -13.04
C THR A 70 14.31 5.04 -11.74
N SER A 71 15.05 3.93 -11.69
CA SER A 71 15.37 3.24 -10.44
C SER A 71 16.83 2.83 -10.47
N SER A 72 17.49 3.03 -9.34
CA SER A 72 18.92 3.04 -9.10
C SER A 72 19.66 1.75 -9.47
N GLU A 73 20.97 1.88 -9.67
CA GLU A 73 21.94 0.84 -10.08
C GLU A 73 22.12 -0.35 -9.09
N ASP A 74 21.33 -0.46 -8.03
CA ASP A 74 21.30 -1.64 -7.14
C ASP A 74 19.99 -2.46 -7.23
N GLY A 75 18.99 -1.98 -7.97
CA GLY A 75 17.78 -2.74 -8.27
C GLY A 75 17.99 -3.60 -9.52
N THR A 76 18.24 -4.90 -9.35
CA THR A 76 18.30 -5.83 -10.48
C THR A 76 17.02 -5.70 -11.32
N ASN A 77 17.13 -5.19 -12.55
CA ASN A 77 15.99 -5.09 -13.45
C ASN A 77 15.62 -6.48 -13.98
N TRP A 78 14.72 -7.17 -13.29
CA TRP A 78 14.30 -8.54 -13.60
C TRP A 78 13.51 -8.67 -14.92
N SER A 79 13.08 -7.56 -15.52
CA SER A 79 12.46 -7.54 -16.84
C SER A 79 13.50 -7.64 -17.98
N ASP A 80 14.75 -7.33 -17.69
CA ASP A 80 15.86 -7.47 -18.62
C ASP A 80 16.58 -8.80 -18.37
N LEU A 81 16.27 -9.77 -19.23
CA LEU A 81 16.85 -11.11 -19.17
C LEU A 81 18.38 -11.10 -19.24
N ASP A 82 18.98 -10.07 -19.87
CA ASP A 82 20.43 -9.88 -19.85
C ASP A 82 20.93 -9.55 -18.43
N THR A 83 20.27 -8.65 -17.69
CA THR A 83 20.65 -8.27 -16.30
C THR A 83 20.53 -9.46 -15.33
N VAL A 84 19.49 -10.28 -15.49
CA VAL A 84 19.28 -11.49 -14.66
C VAL A 84 20.40 -12.52 -14.90
N LEU A 85 20.83 -12.70 -16.15
CA LEU A 85 21.98 -13.54 -16.51
C LEU A 85 23.32 -12.93 -16.06
N HIS A 86 23.44 -11.59 -16.07
CA HIS A 86 24.62 -10.88 -15.56
C HIS A 86 24.85 -11.15 -14.05
N HIS A 87 23.78 -11.18 -13.24
CA HIS A 87 23.89 -11.55 -11.82
C HIS A 87 24.26 -13.02 -11.61
N TYR A 88 23.79 -13.93 -12.47
CA TYR A 88 24.15 -15.36 -12.42
C TYR A 88 25.66 -15.58 -12.61
N VAL A 89 26.29 -14.92 -13.58
CA VAL A 89 27.74 -15.01 -13.82
C VAL A 89 28.53 -14.41 -12.65
N LYS A 90 28.10 -13.24 -12.13
CA LYS A 90 28.75 -12.58 -10.98
C LYS A 90 28.71 -13.46 -9.72
N ARG A 91 27.59 -14.14 -9.45
CA ARG A 91 27.41 -15.01 -8.26
C ARG A 91 28.20 -16.31 -8.34
N LYS A 92 28.42 -16.86 -9.55
CA LYS A 92 29.26 -18.04 -9.78
C LYS A 92 30.75 -17.80 -9.51
N HIS A 93 31.20 -16.53 -9.57
CA HIS A 93 32.56 -16.15 -9.20
C HIS A 93 32.72 -15.88 -7.69
N THR A 94 31.69 -15.38 -7.01
CA THR A 94 31.75 -15.09 -5.55
C THR A 94 31.41 -16.28 -4.66
N SER A 95 30.81 -17.36 -5.17
CA SER A 95 30.52 -18.60 -4.44
C SER A 95 31.75 -19.43 -4.00
N SER A 96 32.93 -18.81 -3.95
CA SER A 96 34.13 -19.40 -3.37
C SER A 96 34.26 -19.11 -1.87
N GLN A 97 33.58 -18.09 -1.35
CA GLN A 97 33.63 -17.70 0.07
C GLN A 97 32.31 -17.01 0.48
N SER A 98 31.78 -17.36 1.66
CA SER A 98 30.56 -16.88 2.34
C SER A 98 29.22 -17.59 2.00
N GLU A 99 28.90 -18.59 2.82
CA GLU A 99 27.55 -19.09 3.08
C GLU A 99 26.90 -18.18 4.14
N ASP A 100 25.83 -17.48 3.76
CA ASP A 100 24.64 -17.14 4.58
C ASP A 100 23.93 -15.92 4.01
N ASN A 101 22.90 -16.17 3.19
CA ASN A 101 21.75 -15.29 3.04
C ASN A 101 20.60 -16.07 2.40
N VAL A 102 19.69 -16.55 3.25
CA VAL A 102 18.45 -17.24 2.90
C VAL A 102 17.41 -16.19 2.52
N SER A 103 17.42 -15.73 1.26
CA SER A 103 16.29 -15.03 0.62
C SER A 103 16.56 -14.89 -0.88
N GLY A 104 15.80 -15.63 -1.68
CA GLY A 104 15.83 -15.63 -3.14
C GLY A 104 15.85 -17.06 -3.67
N SER A 105 14.79 -17.46 -4.37
CA SER A 105 14.78 -18.69 -5.16
C SER A 105 16.06 -18.72 -6.01
N SER A 106 16.80 -19.81 -5.93
CA SER A 106 18.12 -19.92 -6.54
C SER A 106 17.99 -19.66 -8.04
N LEU A 107 18.58 -18.57 -8.54
CA LEU A 107 18.73 -18.28 -9.97
C LEU A 107 19.23 -19.49 -10.78
N ALA A 108 19.94 -20.41 -10.13
CA ALA A 108 20.41 -21.66 -10.72
C ALA A 108 19.29 -22.66 -11.07
N ASP A 109 18.15 -22.60 -10.38
CA ASP A 109 16.99 -23.47 -10.64
C ASP A 109 16.08 -22.88 -11.72
N TRP A 110 16.04 -21.55 -11.85
CA TRP A 110 15.15 -20.84 -12.76
C TRP A 110 15.53 -20.97 -14.23
N LEU A 111 16.79 -20.71 -14.60
CA LEU A 111 17.21 -20.71 -16.01
C LEU A 111 17.01 -22.09 -16.69
N PRO A 112 17.36 -23.23 -16.07
CA PRO A 112 17.05 -24.54 -16.62
C PRO A 112 15.54 -24.76 -16.83
N ALA A 113 14.70 -24.34 -15.88
CA ALA A 113 13.25 -24.46 -15.98
C ALA A 113 12.68 -23.64 -17.15
N VAL A 114 13.17 -22.41 -17.34
CA VAL A 114 12.79 -21.57 -18.50
C VAL A 114 13.19 -22.23 -19.81
N ILE A 115 14.43 -22.70 -19.94
CA ILE A 115 14.89 -23.36 -21.18
C ILE A 115 14.05 -24.62 -21.47
N GLN A 116 13.65 -25.36 -20.43
CA GLN A 116 12.78 -26.52 -20.58
C GLN A 116 11.37 -26.14 -21.08
N SER A 117 10.79 -25.02 -20.64
CA SER A 117 9.44 -24.56 -21.05
C SER A 117 9.37 -23.97 -22.47
N LEU A 118 10.52 -23.64 -23.07
CA LEU A 118 10.61 -23.19 -24.47
C LEU A 118 10.50 -24.35 -25.46
N GLY A 119 9.73 -24.16 -26.54
CA GLY A 119 9.67 -25.11 -27.66
C GLY A 119 10.93 -25.11 -28.53
N PRO A 120 11.10 -26.05 -29.48
CA PRO A 120 12.35 -26.20 -30.25
C PRO A 120 12.76 -24.93 -31.00
N ARG A 121 11.80 -24.30 -31.69
CA ARG A 121 12.02 -23.04 -32.43
C ARG A 121 12.25 -21.85 -31.51
N GLU A 122 11.57 -21.81 -30.36
CA GLU A 122 11.76 -20.76 -29.34
C GLU A 122 13.14 -20.86 -28.71
N ARG A 123 13.64 -22.08 -28.44
CA ARG A 123 15.01 -22.31 -27.95
C ARG A 123 16.07 -21.86 -28.93
N GLU A 124 15.85 -22.07 -30.23
CA GLU A 124 16.79 -21.62 -31.27
C GLU A 124 16.81 -20.09 -31.39
N VAL A 125 15.64 -19.45 -31.40
CA VAL A 125 15.53 -17.98 -31.36
C VAL A 125 16.13 -17.42 -30.08
N PHE A 126 15.87 -18.04 -28.92
CA PHE A 126 16.50 -17.71 -27.64
C PHE A 126 18.02 -17.80 -27.76
N LYS A 127 18.55 -18.92 -28.27
CA LYS A 127 19.99 -19.10 -28.41
C LYS A 127 20.64 -18.04 -29.30
N LYS A 128 20.06 -17.81 -30.48
CA LYS A 128 20.54 -16.82 -31.45
C LYS A 128 20.48 -15.38 -30.93
N HIS A 129 19.41 -15.04 -30.20
CA HIS A 129 19.26 -13.71 -29.63
C HIS A 129 20.15 -13.47 -28.41
N PHE A 130 20.15 -14.40 -27.45
CA PHE A 130 20.81 -14.20 -26.15
C PHE A 130 22.30 -14.58 -26.16
N TYR A 131 22.66 -15.72 -26.75
CA TYR A 131 24.07 -16.16 -26.81
C TYR A 131 24.81 -15.60 -28.02
N GLU A 132 24.18 -15.63 -29.21
CA GLU A 132 24.82 -15.18 -30.45
C GLU A 132 24.69 -13.67 -30.71
N GLN A 133 23.88 -12.95 -29.90
CA GLN A 133 23.68 -11.50 -29.96
C GLN A 133 23.20 -11.00 -31.34
N LEU A 134 22.50 -11.86 -32.07
CA LEU A 134 21.91 -11.52 -33.36
C LEU A 134 20.70 -10.61 -33.17
N THR A 135 20.58 -9.62 -34.03
CA THR A 135 19.41 -8.74 -34.08
C THR A 135 18.19 -9.50 -34.58
N PRO A 136 16.95 -9.05 -34.28
CA PRO A 136 15.74 -9.67 -34.81
C PRO A 136 15.71 -9.81 -36.34
N GLN A 137 16.41 -8.92 -37.06
CA GLN A 137 16.59 -8.99 -38.51
C GLN A 137 17.55 -10.12 -38.92
N GLU A 138 18.72 -10.22 -38.30
CA GLU A 138 19.69 -11.29 -38.58
C GLU A 138 19.15 -12.67 -38.18
N ILE A 139 18.34 -12.75 -37.12
CA ILE A 139 17.63 -13.98 -36.73
C ILE A 139 16.58 -14.35 -37.78
N ALA A 140 15.86 -13.36 -38.31
CA ALA A 140 14.86 -13.59 -39.36
C ALA A 140 15.52 -14.11 -40.65
N GLU A 141 16.64 -13.52 -41.05
CA GLU A 141 17.45 -13.99 -42.20
C GLU A 141 18.02 -15.38 -41.94
N SER A 142 18.57 -15.65 -40.75
CA SER A 142 19.16 -16.93 -40.41
C SER A 142 18.14 -18.07 -40.30
N LEU A 143 16.88 -17.78 -39.98
CA LEU A 143 15.82 -18.78 -39.79
C LEU A 143 14.80 -18.79 -40.93
N ASP A 144 15.10 -18.11 -42.04
CA ASP A 144 14.21 -17.91 -43.19
C ASP A 144 12.78 -17.52 -42.75
N SER A 145 12.71 -16.49 -41.91
CA SER A 145 11.49 -16.02 -41.27
C SER A 145 11.33 -14.51 -41.43
N ASN A 146 10.20 -13.97 -40.98
CA ASN A 146 9.98 -12.53 -40.98
C ASN A 146 10.25 -11.92 -39.61
N VAL A 147 10.71 -10.67 -39.60
CA VAL A 147 11.09 -9.92 -38.39
C VAL A 147 9.93 -9.84 -37.38
N ASN A 148 8.69 -9.70 -37.86
CA ASN A 148 7.49 -9.67 -37.02
C ASN A 148 7.25 -11.01 -36.29
N ALA A 149 7.53 -12.15 -36.93
CA ALA A 149 7.43 -13.48 -36.35
C ALA A 149 8.52 -13.69 -35.28
N ILE A 150 9.73 -13.17 -35.50
CA ILE A 150 10.80 -13.19 -34.50
C ILE A 150 10.43 -12.33 -33.29
N HIS A 151 9.91 -11.12 -33.49
CA HIS A 151 9.42 -10.28 -32.38
C HIS A 151 8.29 -10.95 -31.59
N LYS A 152 7.32 -11.56 -32.26
CA LYS A 152 6.26 -12.36 -31.61
C LYS A 152 6.83 -13.54 -30.81
N THR A 153 7.86 -14.20 -31.36
CA THR A 153 8.53 -15.33 -30.69
C THR A 153 9.30 -14.86 -29.46
N LEU A 154 10.08 -13.79 -29.55
CA LEU A 154 10.78 -13.19 -28.41
C LEU A 154 9.82 -12.69 -27.32
N SER A 155 8.69 -12.11 -27.71
CA SER A 155 7.64 -11.73 -26.76
C SER A 155 7.06 -12.94 -26.03
N ARG A 156 6.79 -14.05 -26.75
CA ARG A 156 6.34 -15.31 -26.13
C ARG A 156 7.39 -15.93 -25.20
N ILE A 157 8.65 -15.91 -25.59
CA ILE A 157 9.78 -16.37 -24.77
C ILE A 157 9.82 -15.58 -23.46
N ARG A 158 9.74 -14.25 -23.51
CA ARG A 158 9.72 -13.38 -22.32
C ARG A 158 8.55 -13.72 -21.40
N LYS A 159 7.34 -13.86 -21.97
CA LYS A 159 6.16 -14.24 -21.20
C LYS A 159 6.32 -15.59 -20.51
N LYS A 160 6.80 -16.62 -21.23
CA LYS A 160 7.07 -17.94 -20.64
C LYS A 160 8.13 -17.89 -19.54
N ALA A 161 9.17 -17.08 -19.70
CA ALA A 161 10.22 -16.92 -18.70
C ALA A 161 9.67 -16.27 -17.42
N GLU A 162 8.80 -15.26 -17.57
CA GLU A 162 8.10 -14.62 -16.46
C GLU A 162 7.13 -15.59 -15.77
N ASP A 163 6.30 -16.31 -16.53
CA ASP A 163 5.35 -17.31 -15.98
C ASP A 163 6.11 -18.39 -15.18
N THR A 164 7.22 -18.92 -15.74
CA THR A 164 8.06 -19.93 -15.07
C THR A 164 8.71 -19.37 -13.79
N ARG A 165 9.11 -18.08 -13.80
CA ARG A 165 9.64 -17.40 -12.61
C ARG A 165 8.62 -17.37 -11.50
N ILE A 166 7.40 -16.95 -11.82
CA ILE A 166 6.31 -16.81 -10.85
C ILE A 166 5.94 -18.17 -10.26
N GLU A 167 5.89 -19.23 -11.09
CA GLU A 167 5.65 -20.59 -10.62
C GLU A 167 6.72 -21.07 -9.62
N LEU A 168 8.00 -20.78 -9.89
CA LEU A 168 9.10 -21.10 -8.97
C LEU A 168 9.07 -20.27 -7.68
N ASP A 169 8.73 -18.99 -7.78
CA ASP A 169 8.58 -18.11 -6.63
C ASP A 169 7.42 -18.57 -5.73
N ILE A 170 6.29 -18.97 -6.33
CA ILE A 170 5.16 -19.60 -5.62
C ILE A 170 5.60 -20.89 -4.94
N HIS A 171 6.27 -21.81 -5.66
CA HIS A 171 6.75 -23.07 -5.09
C HIS A 171 7.69 -22.86 -3.91
N THR A 172 8.66 -21.95 -4.07
CA THR A 172 9.62 -21.60 -3.02
C THR A 172 8.89 -21.02 -1.82
N ARG A 173 7.92 -20.14 -2.04
CA ARG A 173 7.14 -19.52 -0.97
C ARG A 173 6.30 -20.54 -0.20
N ILE A 174 5.58 -21.43 -0.90
CA ILE A 174 4.80 -22.52 -0.28
C ILE A 174 5.71 -23.39 0.60
N ARG A 175 6.89 -23.76 0.10
CA ARG A 175 7.86 -24.58 0.86
C ARG A 175 8.29 -23.86 2.13
N VAL A 176 8.77 -22.62 2.02
CA VAL A 176 9.22 -21.81 3.17
C VAL A 176 8.10 -21.60 4.18
N HIS A 177 6.89 -21.33 3.71
CA HIS A 177 5.73 -21.16 4.56
C HIS A 177 5.41 -22.43 5.35
N ASN A 178 5.39 -23.59 4.69
CA ASN A 178 5.08 -24.87 5.31
C ASN A 178 6.17 -25.30 6.32
N GLU A 179 7.43 -25.01 6.03
CA GLU A 179 8.57 -25.28 6.92
C GLU A 179 8.58 -24.37 8.16
N SER A 180 8.26 -23.08 8.01
CA SER A 180 8.38 -22.09 9.09
C SER A 180 7.13 -21.98 9.98
N ARG A 181 5.93 -22.10 9.42
CA ARG A 181 4.67 -21.81 10.13
C ARG A 181 3.87 -23.05 10.49
N GLY A 182 4.10 -24.16 9.79
CA GLY A 182 3.24 -25.34 9.87
C GLY A 182 1.88 -25.07 9.20
N GLY A 183 1.56 -25.80 8.13
CA GLY A 183 0.32 -25.59 7.39
C GLY A 183 -0.09 -26.84 6.63
N ASN A 184 -1.40 -27.03 6.47
CA ASN A 184 -1.94 -28.10 5.64
C ASN A 184 -1.72 -27.76 4.16
N ARG A 185 -1.47 -28.77 3.33
CA ARG A 185 -1.33 -28.58 1.86
C ARG A 185 -2.64 -28.21 1.18
N LYS A 186 -3.76 -28.45 1.85
CA LYS A 186 -5.11 -28.20 1.36
C LYS A 186 -6.04 -27.95 2.53
N VAL A 187 -6.78 -26.85 2.48
CA VAL A 187 -7.82 -26.51 3.46
C VAL A 187 -9.02 -25.96 2.71
N ILE A 188 -10.21 -26.44 3.06
CA ILE A 188 -11.48 -26.00 2.49
C ILE A 188 -12.44 -25.79 3.65
N LEU A 189 -12.94 -24.55 3.79
CA LEU A 189 -13.98 -24.15 4.73
C LEU A 189 -15.37 -24.36 4.11
N ASP A 190 -16.42 -24.14 4.91
CA ASP A 190 -17.79 -24.19 4.41
C ASP A 190 -18.02 -23.14 3.32
N LYS A 191 -18.64 -23.57 2.21
CA LYS A 191 -18.88 -22.70 1.05
C LYS A 191 -19.89 -21.61 1.44
N PRO A 192 -19.57 -20.31 1.27
CA PRO A 192 -20.52 -19.22 1.48
C PRO A 192 -21.71 -19.26 0.51
N ALA A 193 -22.91 -18.96 1.00
CA ALA A 193 -24.18 -19.01 0.26
C ALA A 193 -24.46 -17.76 -0.60
N ILE A 194 -23.42 -17.08 -1.09
CA ILE A 194 -23.55 -15.82 -1.84
C ILE A 194 -24.28 -15.94 -3.18
N GLN A 195 -24.34 -17.14 -3.75
CA GLN A 195 -25.08 -17.41 -5.00
C GLN A 195 -26.57 -17.67 -4.75
N ASP A 196 -26.92 -18.11 -3.54
CA ASP A 196 -28.29 -18.48 -3.18
C ASP A 196 -29.11 -17.23 -2.82
N GLU A 197 -28.44 -16.19 -2.30
CA GLU A 197 -29.03 -14.90 -1.95
C GLU A 197 -28.31 -13.77 -2.73
N PRO A 198 -28.78 -13.44 -3.96
CA PRO A 198 -28.16 -12.41 -4.77
C PRO A 198 -28.30 -11.01 -4.12
N PRO A 199 -27.38 -10.07 -4.42
CA PRO A 199 -27.40 -8.75 -3.80
C PRO A 199 -28.66 -7.97 -4.19
N LEU A 200 -29.21 -7.21 -3.23
CA LEU A 200 -30.38 -6.33 -3.44
C LEU A 200 -30.16 -5.29 -4.56
N HIS A 201 -28.91 -4.90 -4.77
CA HIS A 201 -28.48 -3.99 -5.83
C HIS A 201 -27.02 -4.30 -6.21
N GLN A 202 -26.62 -4.15 -7.48
CA GLN A 202 -25.23 -4.43 -7.88
C GLN A 202 -24.21 -3.53 -7.18
N GLY A 203 -24.59 -2.27 -6.90
CA GLY A 203 -23.75 -1.31 -6.17
C GLY A 203 -23.51 -1.64 -4.68
N ILE A 204 -24.12 -2.71 -4.14
CA ILE A 204 -23.88 -3.18 -2.76
C ILE A 204 -23.06 -4.48 -2.70
N ALA A 205 -22.26 -4.77 -3.73
CA ALA A 205 -21.44 -5.98 -3.81
C ALA A 205 -20.53 -6.19 -2.57
N PHE A 206 -19.94 -5.11 -2.04
CA PHE A 206 -19.07 -5.15 -0.86
C PHE A 206 -19.78 -5.57 0.43
N PRO A 207 -20.82 -4.85 0.92
CA PRO A 207 -21.54 -5.29 2.10
C PRO A 207 -22.24 -6.64 1.90
N ASN A 208 -22.61 -7.00 0.67
CA ASN A 208 -23.11 -8.34 0.37
C ASN A 208 -22.04 -9.43 0.58
N ALA A 209 -20.81 -9.21 0.11
CA ALA A 209 -19.71 -10.14 0.33
C ALA A 209 -19.35 -10.26 1.82
N LEU A 210 -19.32 -9.14 2.55
CA LEU A 210 -19.10 -9.13 4.01
C LEU A 210 -20.21 -9.88 4.77
N TYR A 211 -21.47 -9.65 4.41
CA TYR A 211 -22.62 -10.33 4.99
C TYR A 211 -22.48 -11.85 4.88
N HIS A 212 -22.16 -12.36 3.69
CA HIS A 212 -21.97 -13.79 3.45
C HIS A 212 -20.70 -14.35 4.08
N LEU A 213 -19.62 -13.56 4.13
CA LEU A 213 -18.39 -13.94 4.83
C LEU A 213 -18.65 -14.11 6.33
N VAL A 214 -19.26 -13.12 6.99
CA VAL A 214 -19.51 -13.17 8.44
C VAL A 214 -20.53 -14.26 8.80
N ARG A 215 -21.55 -14.50 7.97
CA ARG A 215 -22.49 -15.62 8.15
C ARG A 215 -21.83 -16.99 7.99
N SER A 216 -20.84 -17.13 7.12
CA SER A 216 -20.09 -18.39 6.98
C SER A 216 -19.29 -18.76 8.25
N LEU A 217 -19.07 -17.79 9.14
CA LEU A 217 -18.46 -18.00 10.46
C LEU A 217 -19.49 -18.36 11.55
N GLY A 218 -20.78 -18.48 11.19
CA GLY A 218 -21.87 -18.77 12.12
C GLY A 218 -22.51 -17.55 12.77
N ALA A 219 -22.10 -16.33 12.41
CA ALA A 219 -22.70 -15.12 12.96
C ALA A 219 -24.12 -14.89 12.42
N ASN A 220 -25.06 -14.58 13.31
CA ASN A 220 -26.43 -14.25 12.96
C ASN A 220 -26.60 -12.74 12.77
N VAL A 221 -26.20 -12.24 11.60
CA VAL A 221 -26.30 -10.83 11.22
C VAL A 221 -27.35 -10.64 10.13
N SER A 222 -28.14 -9.56 10.20
CA SER A 222 -29.04 -9.15 9.14
C SER A 222 -28.31 -8.33 8.07
N MET A 223 -28.88 -8.22 6.87
CA MET A 223 -28.34 -7.31 5.84
C MET A 223 -28.39 -5.85 6.30
N ALA A 224 -29.44 -5.46 7.04
CA ALA A 224 -29.57 -4.09 7.56
C ALA A 224 -28.50 -3.78 8.62
N GLU A 225 -28.19 -4.74 9.50
CA GLU A 225 -27.09 -4.65 10.45
C GLU A 225 -25.74 -4.50 9.74
N MET A 226 -25.51 -5.30 8.69
CA MET A 226 -24.30 -5.22 7.87
C MET A 226 -24.17 -3.84 7.21
N MET A 227 -25.22 -3.38 6.54
CA MET A 227 -25.26 -2.07 5.87
C MET A 227 -25.12 -0.91 6.85
N GLY A 228 -25.71 -1.04 8.04
CA GLY A 228 -25.65 -0.04 9.10
C GLY A 228 -24.25 0.07 9.69
N TYR A 229 -23.71 -1.00 10.30
CA TYR A 229 -22.41 -0.95 10.96
C TYR A 229 -21.23 -0.75 10.00
N SER A 230 -21.36 -1.20 8.75
CA SER A 230 -20.38 -0.87 7.71
C SER A 230 -20.45 0.59 7.26
N GLY A 231 -21.53 1.32 7.55
CA GLY A 231 -21.71 2.74 7.21
C GLY A 231 -22.29 2.97 5.82
N TYR A 232 -22.37 1.92 4.98
CA TYR A 232 -22.94 1.97 3.64
C TYR A 232 -24.39 2.49 3.62
N ALA A 233 -25.17 2.22 4.66
CA ALA A 233 -26.55 2.68 4.77
C ALA A 233 -26.69 4.21 4.80
N PHE A 234 -25.64 4.92 5.24
CA PHE A 234 -25.64 6.36 5.53
C PHE A 234 -24.70 7.17 4.63
N HIS A 235 -23.90 6.49 3.83
CA HIS A 235 -22.95 7.10 2.90
C HIS A 235 -23.63 7.82 1.73
N LEU A 236 -23.00 8.88 1.23
CA LEU A 236 -23.34 9.57 -0.02
C LEU A 236 -22.10 10.24 -0.63
N ASN A 237 -21.65 9.76 -1.79
CA ASN A 237 -20.62 10.39 -2.62
C ASN A 237 -21.13 10.74 -4.01
N VAL A 238 -20.76 11.91 -4.51
CA VAL A 238 -20.93 12.28 -5.92
C VAL A 238 -19.64 12.84 -6.50
N ARG A 239 -19.43 12.58 -7.79
CA ARG A 239 -18.35 13.23 -8.55
C ARG A 239 -18.69 14.71 -8.77
N ARG A 240 -17.70 15.60 -8.64
CA ARG A 240 -17.89 17.03 -8.92
C ARG A 240 -18.15 17.27 -10.41
N ASN A 241 -18.96 18.27 -10.71
CA ASN A 241 -19.33 18.70 -12.07
C ASN A 241 -20.17 17.72 -12.91
N THR A 242 -20.28 16.44 -12.55
CA THR A 242 -21.12 15.45 -13.26
C THR A 242 -21.51 14.28 -12.36
N ILE A 243 -22.72 13.75 -12.54
CA ILE A 243 -23.23 12.61 -11.77
C ILE A 243 -23.07 11.34 -12.61
N GLY A 244 -21.90 10.71 -12.50
CA GLY A 244 -21.54 9.46 -13.20
C GLY A 244 -21.80 8.20 -12.36
N ALA A 245 -21.80 7.04 -13.01
CA ALA A 245 -22.02 5.73 -12.38
C ALA A 245 -20.90 5.34 -11.39
N GLU A 246 -19.72 5.94 -11.51
CA GLU A 246 -18.55 5.74 -10.65
C GLU A 246 -18.67 6.40 -9.27
N SER A 247 -19.62 7.32 -9.09
CA SER A 247 -19.75 8.20 -7.91
C SER A 247 -19.73 7.50 -6.53
N PRO A 248 -20.41 6.35 -6.31
CA PRO A 248 -20.52 5.76 -4.97
C PRO A 248 -19.24 5.12 -4.43
N MET A 249 -18.27 4.80 -5.28
CA MET A 249 -17.12 3.95 -4.92
C MET A 249 -15.82 4.73 -4.66
N LEU A 250 -15.92 6.07 -4.54
CA LEU A 250 -14.77 6.99 -4.52
C LEU A 250 -14.39 7.43 -3.10
N TRP A 251 -14.00 6.49 -2.26
CA TRP A 251 -13.57 6.70 -0.86
C TRP A 251 -12.42 5.76 -0.50
N ASP A 252 -11.67 6.10 0.55
CA ASP A 252 -10.58 5.24 1.03
C ASP A 252 -11.07 3.86 1.47
N TRP A 253 -10.82 2.84 0.66
CA TRP A 253 -11.24 1.47 0.92
C TRP A 253 -10.61 0.90 2.19
N ASP A 254 -9.37 1.28 2.45
CA ASP A 254 -8.54 0.76 3.52
C ASP A 254 -9.12 1.08 4.89
N THR A 255 -9.32 2.37 5.18
CA THR A 255 -9.93 2.78 6.45
C THR A 255 -11.41 2.49 6.50
N PHE A 256 -12.13 2.63 5.39
CA PHE A 256 -13.58 2.46 5.39
C PHE A 256 -13.96 1.02 5.73
N LEU A 257 -13.33 0.04 5.06
CA LEU A 257 -13.61 -1.38 5.28
C LEU A 257 -13.07 -1.87 6.62
N SER A 258 -11.91 -1.38 7.05
CA SER A 258 -11.32 -1.76 8.35
C SER A 258 -12.14 -1.25 9.52
N ASN A 259 -12.65 -0.02 9.45
CA ASN A 259 -13.60 0.48 10.45
C ASN A 259 -14.97 -0.22 10.36
N ALA A 260 -15.40 -0.65 9.18
CA ALA A 260 -16.62 -1.46 9.02
C ALA A 260 -16.52 -2.79 9.77
N LEU A 261 -15.43 -3.53 9.58
CA LEU A 261 -15.19 -4.78 10.31
C LEU A 261 -14.99 -4.57 11.81
N LEU A 262 -14.35 -3.47 12.21
CA LEU A 262 -14.19 -3.12 13.61
C LEU A 262 -15.54 -2.84 14.30
N ASN A 263 -16.53 -2.31 13.57
CA ASN A 263 -17.91 -2.22 14.09
C ASN A 263 -18.61 -3.57 14.15
N LEU A 264 -18.24 -4.50 13.28
CA LEU A 264 -18.79 -5.86 13.24
C LEU A 264 -18.15 -6.80 14.27
N GLY A 265 -17.02 -6.41 14.88
CA GLY A 265 -16.37 -7.19 15.93
C GLY A 265 -15.08 -7.89 15.51
N TYR A 266 -14.50 -7.51 14.37
CA TYR A 266 -13.30 -8.15 13.82
C TYR A 266 -12.14 -7.18 13.64
N HIS A 267 -10.92 -7.67 13.86
CA HIS A 267 -9.72 -7.08 13.29
C HIS A 267 -9.59 -7.50 11.83
N SER A 268 -8.78 -6.75 11.08
CA SER A 268 -8.65 -6.94 9.64
C SER A 268 -7.22 -6.75 9.17
N ASN A 269 -6.85 -7.47 8.12
CA ASN A 269 -5.59 -7.32 7.43
C ASN A 269 -5.84 -7.36 5.91
N TYR A 270 -5.04 -6.62 5.14
CA TYR A 270 -5.33 -6.44 3.73
C TYR A 270 -4.09 -6.16 2.89
N VAL A 271 -4.29 -6.27 1.58
CA VAL A 271 -3.37 -5.84 0.54
C VAL A 271 -4.19 -5.03 -0.45
N ASP A 272 -3.83 -3.77 -0.65
CA ASP A 272 -4.39 -2.92 -1.71
C ASP A 272 -3.28 -2.52 -2.70
N TYR A 273 -3.47 -2.86 -3.97
CA TYR A 273 -2.58 -2.46 -5.05
C TYR A 273 -3.38 -2.02 -6.28
N GLN A 274 -3.76 -0.75 -6.28
CA GLN A 274 -4.60 -0.09 -7.29
C GLN A 274 -3.93 0.11 -8.68
N HIS A 275 -2.59 0.02 -8.78
CA HIS A 275 -1.86 0.18 -10.06
C HIS A 275 -1.01 -1.02 -10.46
N PHE A 276 -1.44 -2.21 -10.08
CA PHE A 276 -0.71 -3.47 -10.33
C PHE A 276 -0.54 -3.74 -11.83
N LYS A 277 -1.40 -3.11 -12.62
CA LYS A 277 -1.36 -3.07 -14.07
C LYS A 277 -0.15 -2.35 -14.66
N ASN A 278 0.22 -1.24 -14.04
CA ASN A 278 1.25 -0.33 -14.55
C ASN A 278 2.63 -0.70 -13.99
N ALA A 279 2.67 -1.46 -12.89
CA ALA A 279 3.88 -2.06 -12.38
C ALA A 279 4.35 -3.17 -13.33
N GLY A 280 5.46 -2.90 -14.03
CA GLY A 280 6.22 -3.94 -14.74
C GLY A 280 6.67 -5.05 -13.79
N ALA A 281 7.25 -6.12 -14.33
CA ALA A 281 7.80 -7.19 -13.51
C ALA A 281 8.88 -6.65 -12.55
N SER A 282 8.54 -6.54 -11.27
CA SER A 282 9.41 -6.00 -10.22
C SER A 282 9.48 -6.93 -9.01
N THR A 283 10.54 -6.77 -8.22
CA THR A 283 10.68 -7.44 -6.91
C THR A 283 9.52 -7.07 -5.99
N HIS A 284 9.11 -5.80 -6.00
CA HIS A 284 7.99 -5.27 -5.24
C HIS A 284 6.66 -5.96 -5.57
N LYS A 285 6.34 -6.06 -6.87
CA LYS A 285 5.14 -6.77 -7.35
C LYS A 285 5.17 -8.25 -6.93
N THR A 286 6.34 -8.88 -7.06
CA THR A 286 6.57 -10.28 -6.66
C THR A 286 6.34 -10.47 -5.15
N ARG A 287 6.89 -9.58 -4.32
CA ARG A 287 6.75 -9.60 -2.86
C ARG A 287 5.29 -9.47 -2.44
N ASN A 288 4.56 -8.51 -3.01
CA ASN A 288 3.19 -8.22 -2.60
C ASN A 288 2.20 -9.33 -2.96
N PHE A 289 2.33 -9.96 -4.14
CA PHE A 289 1.45 -11.09 -4.45
C PHE A 289 1.74 -12.32 -3.59
N LEU A 290 3.02 -12.61 -3.29
CA LEU A 290 3.40 -13.71 -2.42
C LEU A 290 2.92 -13.47 -0.98
N TYR A 291 2.98 -12.21 -0.53
CA TYR A 291 2.41 -11.80 0.75
C TYR A 291 0.89 -11.98 0.77
N ALA A 292 0.17 -11.53 -0.27
CA ALA A 292 -1.28 -11.73 -0.36
C ALA A 292 -1.66 -13.22 -0.35
N LEU A 293 -0.89 -14.06 -1.04
CA LEU A 293 -1.09 -15.51 -1.04
C LEU A 293 -0.94 -16.10 0.37
N ASP A 294 0.12 -15.74 1.09
CA ASP A 294 0.32 -16.19 2.47
C ASP A 294 -0.76 -15.66 3.41
N MET A 295 -1.13 -14.39 3.29
CA MET A 295 -2.18 -13.77 4.10
C MET A 295 -3.52 -14.51 3.94
N ILE A 296 -3.90 -14.86 2.71
CA ILE A 296 -5.10 -15.66 2.44
C ILE A 296 -4.99 -17.06 3.04
N ARG A 297 -3.85 -17.75 2.83
CA ARG A 297 -3.61 -19.11 3.35
C ARG A 297 -3.63 -19.14 4.88
N ASP A 298 -2.96 -18.20 5.53
CA ASP A 298 -2.92 -18.05 6.98
C ASP A 298 -4.32 -17.80 7.56
N SER A 299 -5.12 -16.95 6.90
CA SER A 299 -6.49 -16.66 7.33
C SER A 299 -7.37 -17.91 7.25
N ILE A 300 -7.29 -18.64 6.13
CA ILE A 300 -8.04 -19.88 5.92
C ILE A 300 -7.62 -20.96 6.93
N ASN A 301 -6.32 -21.07 7.25
CA ASN A 301 -5.82 -21.98 8.29
C ASN A 301 -6.39 -21.66 9.68
N ARG A 302 -6.70 -20.39 9.97
CA ARG A 302 -7.39 -19.97 11.18
C ARG A 302 -8.91 -20.16 11.14
N GLY A 303 -9.47 -20.63 10.02
CA GLY A 303 -10.90 -20.83 9.84
C GLY A 303 -11.65 -19.61 9.28
N TYR A 304 -10.94 -18.58 8.82
CA TYR A 304 -11.55 -17.37 8.27
C TYR A 304 -11.40 -17.33 6.74
N PRO A 305 -12.50 -17.16 5.98
CA PRO A 305 -12.43 -16.89 4.54
C PRO A 305 -11.79 -15.52 4.26
N ALA A 306 -11.28 -15.35 3.05
CA ALA A 306 -10.74 -14.09 2.54
C ALA A 306 -11.68 -13.46 1.50
N LEU A 307 -11.61 -12.15 1.32
CA LEU A 307 -12.19 -11.45 0.17
C LEU A 307 -11.10 -11.15 -0.85
N LEU A 308 -11.42 -11.32 -2.12
CA LEU A 308 -10.52 -11.04 -3.23
C LEU A 308 -11.29 -10.35 -4.36
N LEU A 309 -10.88 -9.14 -4.71
CA LEU A 309 -11.48 -8.38 -5.80
C LEU A 309 -11.03 -8.95 -7.15
N GLY A 310 -11.94 -8.98 -8.13
CA GLY A 310 -11.57 -9.28 -9.52
C GLY A 310 -11.12 -10.73 -9.77
N ALA A 311 -11.33 -11.64 -8.82
CA ALA A 311 -10.88 -13.03 -8.93
C ALA A 311 -11.68 -13.82 -9.99
N LEU A 312 -12.99 -13.62 -10.01
CA LEU A 312 -13.96 -14.41 -10.77
C LEU A 312 -14.75 -13.56 -11.76
N SER A 313 -15.35 -12.49 -11.25
CA SER A 313 -16.04 -11.45 -12.00
C SER A 313 -15.53 -10.07 -11.58
N TYR A 314 -16.26 -9.01 -11.93
CA TYR A 314 -15.94 -7.64 -11.50
C TYR A 314 -16.29 -7.37 -10.02
N ASP A 315 -16.95 -8.31 -9.35
CA ASP A 315 -17.37 -8.20 -7.94
C ASP A 315 -16.32 -8.83 -6.99
N LEU A 316 -16.52 -8.72 -5.67
CA LEU A 316 -15.68 -9.42 -4.68
C LEU A 316 -16.04 -10.90 -4.60
N ALA A 317 -15.02 -11.74 -4.70
CA ALA A 317 -15.13 -13.16 -4.43
C ALA A 317 -14.74 -13.46 -2.99
N ILE A 318 -15.46 -14.39 -2.36
CA ILE A 318 -15.10 -14.98 -1.09
C ILE A 318 -14.25 -16.23 -1.37
N VAL A 319 -13.00 -16.21 -0.92
CA VAL A 319 -12.06 -17.32 -0.98
C VAL A 319 -12.18 -18.13 0.31
N TYR A 320 -12.70 -19.35 0.19
CA TYR A 320 -13.01 -20.22 1.32
C TYR A 320 -12.07 -21.44 1.41
N GLY A 321 -11.08 -21.54 0.54
CA GLY A 321 -10.12 -22.63 0.59
C GLY A 321 -8.93 -22.45 -0.33
N TYR A 322 -7.93 -23.31 -0.17
CA TYR A 322 -6.75 -23.37 -1.02
C TYR A 322 -6.25 -24.81 -1.19
N ASP A 323 -5.49 -25.05 -2.25
CA ASP A 323 -4.89 -26.32 -2.63
C ASP A 323 -3.49 -26.06 -3.21
N ASP A 324 -2.46 -26.32 -2.39
CA ASP A 324 -1.07 -26.05 -2.75
C ASP A 324 -0.53 -27.04 -3.78
N GLU A 325 -1.07 -28.27 -3.82
CA GLU A 325 -0.65 -29.29 -4.80
C GLU A 325 -1.06 -28.88 -6.21
N ASN A 326 -2.24 -28.28 -6.35
CA ASN A 326 -2.76 -27.77 -7.61
C ASN A 326 -2.57 -26.25 -7.80
N GLN A 327 -1.96 -25.57 -6.84
CA GLN A 327 -1.74 -24.11 -6.81
C GLN A 327 -3.00 -23.28 -7.12
N GLN A 328 -4.09 -23.56 -6.40
CA GLN A 328 -5.38 -22.94 -6.64
C GLN A 328 -6.12 -22.54 -5.35
N LEU A 329 -6.85 -21.45 -5.42
CA LEU A 329 -7.78 -20.96 -4.41
C LEU A 329 -9.21 -21.39 -4.78
N TYR A 330 -10.01 -21.81 -3.80
CA TYR A 330 -11.44 -22.04 -3.99
C TYR A 330 -12.19 -20.76 -3.67
N ALA A 331 -12.85 -20.19 -4.68
CA ALA A 331 -13.53 -18.90 -4.58
C ALA A 331 -14.98 -18.97 -5.09
N VAL A 332 -15.83 -18.10 -4.54
CA VAL A 332 -17.21 -17.91 -4.96
C VAL A 332 -17.60 -16.44 -4.94
N ASP A 333 -18.31 -15.97 -5.96
CA ASP A 333 -18.98 -14.67 -5.98
C ASP A 333 -20.48 -14.86 -6.34
N SER A 334 -21.22 -13.75 -6.49
CA SER A 334 -22.65 -13.79 -6.83
C SER A 334 -22.96 -14.41 -8.20
N ARG A 335 -21.96 -14.57 -9.09
CA ARG A 335 -22.13 -15.01 -10.49
C ARG A 335 -21.47 -16.36 -10.79
N ALA A 336 -20.43 -16.73 -10.06
CA ALA A 336 -19.57 -17.86 -10.36
C ALA A 336 -18.97 -18.51 -9.11
N CYS A 337 -18.72 -19.82 -9.20
CA CYS A 337 -18.01 -20.60 -8.19
C CYS A 337 -17.03 -21.53 -8.92
N GLN A 338 -15.74 -21.22 -8.84
CA GLN A 338 -14.70 -21.99 -9.54
C GLN A 338 -13.33 -21.77 -8.89
N PRO A 339 -12.37 -22.69 -9.10
CA PRO A 339 -11.00 -22.49 -8.64
C PRO A 339 -10.30 -21.32 -9.36
N VAL A 340 -9.42 -20.64 -8.63
CA VAL A 340 -8.61 -19.50 -9.07
C VAL A 340 -7.14 -19.84 -8.90
N ALA A 341 -6.37 -19.92 -9.99
CA ALA A 341 -4.95 -20.29 -9.92
C ALA A 341 -4.13 -19.22 -9.19
N TYR A 342 -3.14 -19.59 -8.36
CA TYR A 342 -2.32 -18.64 -7.58
C TYR A 342 -1.67 -17.57 -8.45
N ARG A 343 -1.21 -17.93 -9.64
CA ARG A 343 -0.63 -17.00 -10.63
C ARG A 343 -1.57 -15.88 -11.09
N SER A 344 -2.90 -16.02 -10.96
CA SER A 344 -3.83 -14.95 -11.32
C SER A 344 -3.74 -13.77 -10.34
N LEU A 345 -3.23 -13.98 -9.12
CA LEU A 345 -2.91 -12.89 -8.20
C LEU A 345 -1.79 -11.98 -8.77
N TYR A 346 -0.95 -12.50 -9.68
CA TYR A 346 0.12 -11.74 -10.32
C TYR A 346 -0.25 -11.18 -11.72
N HIS A 347 -1.08 -11.87 -12.49
CA HIS A 347 -1.43 -11.44 -13.85
C HIS A 347 -2.82 -10.79 -13.97
N GLY A 348 -3.64 -10.87 -12.94
CA GLY A 348 -5.08 -10.61 -13.02
C GLY A 348 -5.86 -11.81 -13.55
N SER A 349 -7.19 -11.77 -13.44
CA SER A 349 -8.05 -12.84 -13.93
C SER A 349 -8.22 -12.72 -15.45
N PRO A 350 -8.02 -13.81 -16.23
CA PRO A 350 -8.14 -13.77 -17.68
C PRO A 350 -9.58 -13.54 -18.18
N LYS A 351 -10.59 -13.70 -17.31
CA LYS A 351 -12.02 -13.60 -17.67
C LYS A 351 -12.55 -12.17 -17.60
N THR A 352 -12.01 -11.36 -16.71
CA THR A 352 -12.25 -9.92 -16.59
C THR A 352 -11.19 -9.24 -17.46
N GLY A 353 -11.59 -8.61 -18.58
CA GLY A 353 -10.65 -8.20 -19.63
C GLY A 353 -9.38 -7.45 -19.16
N GLN A 354 -8.31 -7.54 -19.98
CA GLN A 354 -6.99 -6.93 -19.75
C GLN A 354 -7.01 -5.41 -19.49
N THR A 355 -8.13 -4.74 -19.75
CA THR A 355 -8.30 -3.31 -19.57
C THR A 355 -8.44 -2.90 -18.10
N ILE A 356 -8.95 -3.75 -17.20
CA ILE A 356 -9.34 -3.34 -15.83
C ILE A 356 -8.82 -4.31 -14.75
N SER A 357 -8.80 -5.62 -14.98
CA SER A 357 -8.36 -6.61 -13.97
C SER A 357 -6.84 -6.79 -13.98
N GLN A 358 -6.13 -5.89 -13.32
CA GLN A 358 -4.84 -6.26 -12.74
C GLN A 358 -4.71 -5.84 -11.28
N GLU A 359 -5.61 -5.04 -10.70
CA GLU A 359 -5.54 -4.67 -9.27
C GLU A 359 -5.49 -5.91 -8.36
N LEU A 360 -4.56 -5.90 -7.40
CA LEU A 360 -4.47 -6.91 -6.35
C LEU A 360 -5.06 -6.32 -5.08
N TYR A 361 -6.35 -6.56 -4.85
CA TYR A 361 -7.03 -6.18 -3.62
C TYR A 361 -7.54 -7.44 -2.90
N ALA A 362 -6.95 -7.72 -1.75
CA ALA A 362 -7.29 -8.87 -0.91
C ALA A 362 -7.47 -8.45 0.54
N TYR A 363 -8.43 -9.05 1.22
CA TYR A 363 -8.83 -8.64 2.56
C TYR A 363 -9.16 -9.87 3.41
N VAL A 364 -8.69 -9.92 4.65
CA VAL A 364 -8.88 -11.05 5.57
C VAL A 364 -9.29 -10.58 6.95
N LEU A 365 -10.02 -11.44 7.67
CA LEU A 365 -10.23 -11.25 9.10
C LEU A 365 -8.96 -11.64 9.86
N ASP A 366 -8.60 -10.80 10.82
CA ASP A 366 -7.44 -10.99 11.70
C ASP A 366 -7.85 -11.25 13.15
N GLY A 367 -8.90 -12.06 13.31
CA GLY A 367 -9.46 -12.45 14.60
C GLY A 367 -10.55 -11.51 15.13
N GLU A 368 -11.16 -11.93 16.22
CA GLU A 368 -12.22 -11.18 16.91
C GLU A 368 -11.64 -10.11 17.84
N LEU A 369 -12.38 -9.01 17.97
CA LEU A 369 -12.07 -7.98 18.96
C LEU A 369 -12.28 -8.51 20.38
N SER A 370 -11.54 -7.99 21.36
CA SER A 370 -11.81 -8.33 22.76
C SER A 370 -13.17 -7.79 23.23
N GLU A 371 -13.75 -8.42 24.26
CA GLU A 371 -15.11 -8.11 24.76
C GLU A 371 -15.34 -6.60 25.00
N GLY A 372 -14.33 -5.88 25.50
CA GLY A 372 -14.42 -4.44 25.75
C GLY A 372 -14.66 -3.59 24.49
N TYR A 373 -14.22 -4.04 23.31
CA TYR A 373 -14.43 -3.34 22.04
C TYR A 373 -15.69 -3.80 21.29
N GLN A 374 -16.27 -4.94 21.68
CA GLN A 374 -17.49 -5.49 21.09
C GLN A 374 -18.79 -4.97 21.74
N ARG A 375 -18.69 -4.15 22.79
CA ARG A 375 -19.81 -3.51 23.47
C ARG A 375 -20.81 -2.86 22.49
N PRO A 376 -22.11 -3.15 22.56
CA PRO A 376 -23.11 -2.64 21.61
C PRO A 376 -23.14 -1.10 21.49
N ASP A 377 -22.98 -0.41 22.60
CA ASP A 377 -22.91 1.05 22.70
C ASP A 377 -21.64 1.61 22.04
N HIS A 378 -20.49 0.97 22.21
CA HIS A 378 -19.25 1.37 21.52
C HIS A 378 -19.38 1.20 20.01
N LYS A 379 -19.93 0.09 19.53
CA LYS A 379 -20.20 -0.14 18.10
C LYS A 379 -21.06 0.99 17.52
N LEU A 380 -22.10 1.39 18.27
CA LEU A 380 -23.00 2.46 17.83
C LEU A 380 -22.33 3.84 17.87
N ILE A 381 -21.55 4.16 18.90
CA ILE A 381 -20.83 5.44 18.95
C ILE A 381 -19.82 5.54 17.80
N ARG A 382 -19.05 4.49 17.51
CA ARG A 382 -18.13 4.45 16.36
C ARG A 382 -18.86 4.67 15.05
N LEU A 383 -20.00 4.00 14.86
CA LEU A 383 -20.84 4.21 13.69
C LEU A 383 -21.26 5.67 13.57
N LEU A 384 -21.81 6.26 14.64
CA LEU A 384 -22.30 7.65 14.64
C LEU A 384 -21.19 8.65 14.33
N GLU A 385 -20.02 8.50 14.96
CA GLU A 385 -18.86 9.36 14.71
C GLU A 385 -18.46 9.34 13.24
N ARG A 386 -18.44 8.16 12.61
CA ARG A 386 -18.11 8.03 11.19
C ARG A 386 -19.19 8.63 10.29
N VAL A 387 -20.47 8.37 10.57
CA VAL A 387 -21.58 8.90 9.76
C VAL A 387 -21.62 10.43 9.82
N ILE A 388 -21.44 11.01 11.00
CA ILE A 388 -21.41 12.47 11.18
C ILE A 388 -20.19 13.06 10.47
N ARG A 389 -19.00 12.47 10.66
CA ARG A 389 -17.77 12.89 9.95
C ARG A 389 -17.97 12.87 8.44
N HIS A 390 -18.53 11.80 7.90
CA HIS A 390 -18.82 11.67 6.48
C HIS A 390 -19.77 12.77 5.99
N ALA A 391 -20.86 12.97 6.71
CA ALA A 391 -21.89 13.94 6.37
C ALA A 391 -21.38 15.39 6.36
N ASP A 392 -20.45 15.70 7.28
CA ASP A 392 -19.78 17.00 7.39
C ASP A 392 -18.64 17.18 6.38
N GLY A 393 -18.38 16.18 5.54
CA GLY A 393 -17.36 16.21 4.50
C GLY A 393 -15.93 15.94 4.99
N GLY A 394 -15.79 15.34 6.18
CA GLY A 394 -14.50 15.01 6.79
C GLY A 394 -13.83 13.74 6.26
N ASP A 395 -14.51 12.96 5.42
CA ASP A 395 -13.95 11.75 4.81
C ASP A 395 -13.09 12.06 3.59
N TYR A 396 -12.09 11.22 3.36
CA TYR A 396 -11.19 11.35 2.21
C TYR A 396 -11.74 10.56 1.01
N THR A 397 -11.80 11.22 -0.16
CA THR A 397 -12.45 10.68 -1.38
C THR A 397 -11.54 10.68 -2.61
N PHE A 398 -11.51 9.60 -3.38
CA PHE A 398 -10.73 9.55 -4.62
C PHE A 398 -11.29 10.52 -5.67
N LEU A 399 -10.43 11.16 -6.49
CA LEU A 399 -10.82 12.13 -7.55
C LEU A 399 -11.51 13.40 -6.99
N PRO A 400 -11.80 14.46 -7.78
CA PRO A 400 -12.62 15.57 -7.31
C PRO A 400 -14.06 15.10 -7.04
N CYS A 401 -14.27 14.57 -5.85
CA CYS A 401 -15.55 14.11 -5.33
C CYS A 401 -15.98 14.97 -4.14
N THR A 402 -17.28 14.96 -3.89
CA THR A 402 -17.90 15.61 -2.75
C THR A 402 -18.75 14.58 -2.03
N ASN A 403 -18.66 14.58 -0.71
CA ASN A 403 -19.27 13.63 0.20
C ASN A 403 -20.29 14.32 1.11
N GLY A 404 -21.17 13.52 1.72
CA GLY A 404 -22.08 13.98 2.74
C GLY A 404 -23.10 15.00 2.25
N LEU A 405 -23.48 15.96 3.10
CA LEU A 405 -24.52 16.94 2.77
C LEU A 405 -24.17 17.82 1.57
N ALA A 406 -22.89 18.12 1.37
CA ALA A 406 -22.41 18.90 0.22
C ALA A 406 -22.58 18.15 -1.11
N ALA A 407 -22.66 16.82 -1.09
CA ALA A 407 -22.91 16.03 -2.30
C ALA A 407 -24.31 16.30 -2.89
N PHE A 408 -25.31 16.62 -2.07
CA PHE A 408 -26.62 17.05 -2.57
C PHE A 408 -26.53 18.37 -3.35
N ASP A 409 -25.69 19.31 -2.90
CA ASP A 409 -25.50 20.60 -3.58
C ASP A 409 -24.86 20.43 -4.94
N GLU A 410 -23.84 19.58 -5.05
CA GLU A 410 -23.21 19.20 -6.33
C GLU A 410 -24.21 18.49 -7.25
N TRP A 411 -25.06 17.63 -6.71
CA TRP A 411 -26.10 16.95 -7.48
C TRP A 411 -27.14 17.92 -8.03
N ILE A 412 -27.61 18.85 -7.19
CA ILE A 412 -28.54 19.92 -7.60
C ILE A 412 -27.89 20.79 -8.68
N ALA A 413 -26.64 21.24 -8.47
CA ALA A 413 -25.91 22.04 -9.43
C ALA A 413 -25.72 21.31 -10.77
N ALA A 414 -25.47 19.99 -10.76
CA ALA A 414 -25.36 19.21 -11.99
C ALA A 414 -26.67 19.20 -12.80
N PHE A 415 -27.82 19.11 -12.13
CA PHE A 415 -29.13 19.25 -12.78
C PHE A 415 -29.32 20.64 -13.38
N GLU A 416 -29.05 21.70 -12.61
CA GLU A 416 -29.17 23.08 -13.06
C GLU A 416 -28.28 23.38 -14.28
N ASN A 417 -27.06 22.87 -14.27
CA ASN A 417 -26.08 23.02 -15.35
C ASN A 417 -26.26 22.05 -16.51
N GLY A 418 -27.15 21.05 -16.40
CA GLY A 418 -27.41 20.07 -17.44
C GLY A 418 -26.28 19.06 -17.68
N THR A 419 -25.40 18.86 -16.70
CA THR A 419 -24.22 17.97 -16.77
C THR A 419 -24.44 16.57 -16.20
N VAL A 420 -25.68 16.24 -15.86
CA VAL A 420 -26.09 14.91 -15.39
C VAL A 420 -25.95 13.87 -16.49
N ASP A 421 -25.25 12.76 -16.20
CA ASP A 421 -25.30 11.56 -17.02
C ASP A 421 -26.57 10.75 -16.68
N PRO A 422 -27.48 10.51 -17.63
CA PRO A 422 -28.76 9.85 -17.32
C PRO A 422 -28.60 8.47 -16.68
N LEU A 423 -27.68 7.64 -17.20
CA LEU A 423 -27.46 6.29 -16.68
C LEU A 423 -26.83 6.32 -15.28
N GLY A 424 -25.78 7.12 -15.12
CA GLY A 424 -25.11 7.35 -13.84
C GLY A 424 -26.07 7.87 -12.78
N ASN A 425 -26.88 8.87 -13.11
CA ASN A 425 -27.88 9.42 -12.21
C ASN A 425 -28.91 8.38 -11.74
N ALA A 426 -29.53 7.64 -12.66
CA ALA A 426 -30.48 6.59 -12.29
C ALA A 426 -29.84 5.47 -11.46
N SER A 427 -28.60 5.09 -11.78
CA SER A 427 -27.84 4.11 -10.99
C SER A 427 -27.61 4.59 -9.55
N ASN A 428 -27.17 5.85 -9.38
CA ASN A 428 -26.97 6.45 -8.06
C ASN A 428 -28.28 6.58 -7.27
N ILE A 429 -29.38 7.00 -7.91
CA ILE A 429 -30.69 7.11 -7.26
C ILE A 429 -31.17 5.74 -6.78
N ALA A 430 -31.07 4.70 -7.62
CA ALA A 430 -31.44 3.34 -7.25
C ALA A 430 -30.60 2.80 -6.09
N LEU A 431 -29.29 3.05 -6.12
CA LEU A 431 -28.38 2.67 -5.05
C LEU A 431 -28.72 3.38 -3.74
N TYR A 432 -28.75 4.72 -3.72
CA TYR A 432 -28.98 5.48 -2.49
C TYR A 432 -30.39 5.31 -1.94
N GLY A 433 -31.39 5.10 -2.81
CA GLY A 433 -32.72 4.66 -2.37
C GLY A 433 -32.68 3.31 -1.64
N CYS A 434 -31.93 2.35 -2.18
CA CYS A 434 -31.72 1.04 -1.54
C CYS A 434 -30.98 1.16 -0.21
N THR A 435 -29.89 1.94 -0.14
CA THR A 435 -29.11 2.09 1.10
C THR A 435 -29.90 2.80 2.20
N ARG A 436 -30.70 3.83 1.86
CA ARG A 436 -31.57 4.52 2.82
C ARG A 436 -32.74 3.63 3.29
N ALA A 437 -33.22 2.70 2.47
CA ALA A 437 -34.15 1.67 2.94
C ALA A 437 -33.52 0.72 3.97
N GLN A 438 -32.24 0.38 3.79
CA GLN A 438 -31.48 -0.39 4.79
C GLN A 438 -31.24 0.42 6.06
N ALA A 439 -31.01 1.74 5.97
CA ALA A 439 -30.90 2.63 7.14
C ALA A 439 -32.17 2.61 8.01
N VAL A 440 -33.36 2.65 7.40
CA VAL A 440 -34.64 2.55 8.12
C VAL A 440 -34.76 1.22 8.85
N THR A 441 -34.44 0.13 8.16
CA THR A 441 -34.51 -1.23 8.73
C THR A 441 -33.50 -1.40 9.87
N PHE A 442 -32.29 -0.84 9.72
CA PHE A 442 -31.25 -0.84 10.76
C PHE A 442 -31.75 -0.17 12.04
N TRP A 443 -32.31 1.04 11.96
CA TRP A 443 -32.82 1.73 13.14
C TRP A 443 -33.99 0.99 13.79
N LYS A 444 -34.87 0.38 12.99
CA LYS A 444 -35.95 -0.47 13.50
C LYS A 444 -35.42 -1.68 14.27
N GLU A 445 -34.37 -2.33 13.77
CA GLU A 445 -33.73 -3.46 14.46
C GLU A 445 -33.03 -3.00 15.76
N ARG A 446 -32.36 -1.85 15.74
CA ARG A 446 -31.72 -1.25 16.92
C ARG A 446 -32.72 -0.78 17.97
N GLU A 447 -33.92 -0.36 17.59
CA GLU A 447 -35.02 -0.06 18.53
C GLU A 447 -35.45 -1.32 19.31
N LEU A 448 -35.45 -2.49 18.65
CA LEU A 448 -35.83 -3.78 19.24
C LEU A 448 -34.70 -4.50 19.99
N ASP A 449 -33.45 -4.05 19.80
CA ASP A 449 -32.26 -4.72 20.35
C ASP A 449 -32.23 -4.70 21.90
N VAL A 450 -32.40 -5.84 22.54
CA VAL A 450 -32.41 -5.95 24.01
C VAL A 450 -31.02 -5.83 24.64
N MET A 451 -29.95 -5.98 23.87
CA MET A 451 -28.57 -5.97 24.37
C MET A 451 -28.02 -4.55 24.55
N LEU A 452 -28.66 -3.56 23.93
CA LEU A 452 -28.29 -2.17 24.06
C LEU A 452 -29.00 -1.55 25.28
N ASN A 453 -28.22 -0.99 26.20
CA ASN A 453 -28.77 -0.28 27.35
C ASN A 453 -29.38 1.06 26.88
N LYS A 454 -30.71 1.11 26.79
CA LYS A 454 -31.45 2.26 26.25
C LYS A 454 -32.21 2.98 27.36
N THR A 455 -31.91 4.26 27.53
CA THR A 455 -32.81 5.19 28.24
C THR A 455 -34.03 5.50 27.36
N PRO A 456 -35.17 5.96 27.92
CA PRO A 456 -36.31 6.41 27.12
C PRO A 456 -35.92 7.48 26.09
N GLN A 457 -34.96 8.34 26.44
CA GLN A 457 -34.42 9.36 25.54
C GLN A 457 -33.69 8.74 24.34
N ILE A 458 -32.83 7.74 24.57
CA ILE A 458 -32.13 7.01 23.51
C ILE A 458 -33.13 6.31 22.57
N GLN A 459 -34.18 5.68 23.11
CA GLN A 459 -35.22 5.03 22.30
C GLN A 459 -35.94 6.04 21.41
N GLU A 460 -36.34 7.19 21.96
CA GLU A 460 -37.02 8.23 21.19
C GLU A 460 -36.12 8.82 20.10
N LEU A 461 -34.83 9.02 20.38
CA LEU A 461 -33.86 9.48 19.38
C LEU A 461 -33.67 8.47 18.24
N MET A 462 -33.61 7.17 18.53
CA MET A 462 -33.56 6.12 17.50
C MET A 462 -34.82 6.12 16.63
N ARG A 463 -35.99 6.25 17.24
CA ARG A 463 -37.28 6.33 16.52
C ARG A 463 -37.35 7.58 15.63
N ARG A 464 -36.89 8.73 16.12
CA ARG A 464 -36.76 9.96 15.33
C ARG A 464 -35.81 9.75 14.14
N ALA A 465 -34.64 9.13 14.34
CA ALA A 465 -33.70 8.84 13.26
C ALA A 465 -34.33 7.94 12.18
N MET A 466 -35.04 6.87 12.58
CA MET A 466 -35.78 5.99 11.67
C MET A 466 -36.80 6.78 10.82
N ILE A 467 -37.59 7.66 11.44
CA ILE A 467 -38.59 8.47 10.74
C ILE A 467 -37.94 9.39 9.70
N ARG A 468 -36.84 10.05 10.06
CA ARG A 468 -36.12 10.95 9.15
C ARG A 468 -35.50 10.22 7.98
N TYR A 469 -34.81 9.11 8.21
CA TYR A 469 -34.27 8.30 7.11
C TYR A 469 -35.36 7.69 6.23
N ASN A 470 -36.56 7.42 6.75
CA ASN A 470 -37.69 7.02 5.93
C ASN A 470 -38.21 8.16 5.04
N ALA A 471 -38.18 9.41 5.51
CA ALA A 471 -38.49 10.57 4.68
C ALA A 471 -37.46 10.75 3.54
N VAL A 472 -36.17 10.56 3.82
CA VAL A 472 -35.12 10.55 2.78
C VAL A 472 -35.37 9.43 1.76
N ARG A 473 -35.65 8.20 2.22
CA ARG A 473 -35.98 7.05 1.36
C ARG A 473 -37.15 7.36 0.42
N LEU A 474 -38.21 8.00 0.91
CA LEU A 474 -39.38 8.38 0.11
C LEU A 474 -39.02 9.40 -0.99
N SER A 475 -38.12 10.35 -0.71
CA SER A 475 -37.63 11.28 -1.72
C SER A 475 -36.84 10.56 -2.83
N PHE A 476 -35.99 9.59 -2.47
CA PHE A 476 -35.27 8.76 -3.45
C PHE A 476 -36.21 7.83 -4.23
N GLU A 477 -37.27 7.31 -3.62
CA GLU A 477 -38.30 6.53 -4.30
C GLU A 477 -39.01 7.38 -5.37
N ALA A 478 -39.39 8.62 -5.05
CA ALA A 478 -39.96 9.56 -6.01
C ALA A 478 -38.97 9.93 -7.13
N LEU A 479 -37.69 10.15 -6.80
CA LEU A 479 -36.63 10.36 -7.80
C LEU A 479 -36.47 9.14 -8.72
N GLY A 480 -36.59 7.92 -8.19
CA GLY A 480 -36.51 6.68 -8.96
C GLY A 480 -37.66 6.51 -9.95
N GLN A 481 -38.83 7.10 -9.67
CA GLN A 481 -39.96 7.15 -10.62
C GLN A 481 -39.67 8.11 -11.79
N LEU A 482 -38.96 9.20 -11.54
CA LEU A 482 -38.56 10.15 -12.59
C LEU A 482 -37.40 9.62 -13.44
N PHE A 483 -36.47 8.89 -12.80
CA PHE A 483 -35.24 8.39 -13.42
C PHE A 483 -35.10 6.87 -13.21
N PRO A 484 -35.94 6.06 -13.88
CA PRO A 484 -35.92 4.61 -13.69
C PRO A 484 -34.61 4.00 -14.20
N PHE A 485 -33.92 3.23 -13.36
CA PHE A 485 -32.73 2.47 -13.76
C PHE A 485 -33.14 1.24 -14.61
N PRO A 486 -32.46 0.94 -15.73
CA PRO A 486 -31.26 1.58 -16.28
C PRO A 486 -31.52 2.69 -17.33
N HIS A 487 -32.77 3.14 -17.51
CA HIS A 487 -33.15 4.03 -18.62
C HIS A 487 -32.71 5.49 -18.40
N GLY A 488 -32.61 5.95 -17.16
CA GLY A 488 -32.03 7.26 -16.85
C GLY A 488 -33.00 8.45 -16.95
N GLY A 489 -34.17 8.28 -17.58
CA GLY A 489 -35.15 9.35 -17.79
C GLY A 489 -34.61 10.50 -18.64
N PHE A 490 -35.26 11.68 -18.53
CA PHE A 490 -34.90 12.88 -19.29
C PHE A 490 -34.43 14.02 -18.36
N PRO A 491 -33.22 13.94 -17.78
CA PRO A 491 -32.74 14.89 -16.76
C PRO A 491 -32.54 16.32 -17.28
N ARG A 492 -32.64 16.55 -18.59
CA ARG A 492 -32.49 17.86 -19.23
C ARG A 492 -33.83 18.55 -19.52
N GLU A 493 -34.95 17.85 -19.39
CA GLU A 493 -36.27 18.46 -19.58
C GLU A 493 -36.58 19.40 -18.40
N LEU A 494 -37.11 20.59 -18.69
CA LEU A 494 -37.28 21.65 -17.71
C LEU A 494 -38.14 21.21 -16.51
N GLU A 495 -39.31 20.63 -16.78
CA GLU A 495 -40.26 20.19 -15.75
C GLU A 495 -39.68 19.07 -14.88
N VAL A 496 -39.06 18.06 -15.53
CA VAL A 496 -38.42 16.92 -14.84
C VAL A 496 -37.26 17.39 -13.98
N ARG A 497 -36.46 18.34 -14.48
CA ARG A 497 -35.34 18.94 -13.76
C ARG A 497 -35.80 19.72 -12.53
N GLU A 498 -36.81 20.57 -12.66
CA GLU A 498 -37.36 21.34 -11.53
C GLU A 498 -37.91 20.42 -10.44
N GLN A 499 -38.60 19.35 -10.82
CA GLN A 499 -39.09 18.35 -9.89
C GLN A 499 -37.94 17.58 -9.20
N ALA A 500 -36.90 17.21 -9.95
CA ALA A 500 -35.72 16.53 -9.42
C ALA A 500 -34.98 17.40 -8.39
N VAL A 501 -34.73 18.66 -8.71
CA VAL A 501 -34.09 19.63 -7.80
C VAL A 501 -34.89 19.78 -6.51
N LYS A 502 -36.22 19.92 -6.61
CA LYS A 502 -37.10 20.00 -5.43
C LYS A 502 -37.01 18.76 -4.54
N LEU A 503 -36.99 17.56 -5.14
CA LEU A 503 -36.86 16.30 -4.40
C LEU A 503 -35.49 16.15 -3.74
N LEU A 504 -34.40 16.55 -4.41
CA LEU A 504 -33.04 16.56 -3.85
C LEU A 504 -32.91 17.55 -2.69
N GLN A 505 -33.49 18.75 -2.81
CA GLN A 505 -33.53 19.73 -1.72
C GLN A 505 -34.30 19.19 -0.50
N GLN A 506 -35.43 18.50 -0.73
CA GLN A 506 -36.19 17.85 0.33
C GLN A 506 -35.39 16.71 0.98
N ALA A 507 -34.73 15.87 0.19
CA ALA A 507 -33.87 14.79 0.69
C ALA A 507 -32.73 15.35 1.55
N LYS A 508 -32.04 16.39 1.07
CA LYS A 508 -30.97 17.08 1.81
C LYS A 508 -31.46 17.61 3.16
N LYS A 509 -32.63 18.25 3.18
CA LYS A 509 -33.24 18.79 4.41
C LYS A 509 -33.51 17.68 5.42
N GLU A 510 -34.19 16.62 5.00
CA GLU A 510 -34.51 15.48 5.89
C GLU A 510 -33.25 14.76 6.38
N GLU A 511 -32.22 14.66 5.54
CA GLU A 511 -30.94 14.06 5.92
C GLU A 511 -30.17 14.94 6.91
N SER A 512 -30.19 16.27 6.74
CA SER A 512 -29.65 17.22 7.71
C SER A 512 -30.35 17.09 9.07
N GLU A 513 -31.68 17.01 9.09
CA GLU A 513 -32.45 16.82 10.33
C GLU A 513 -32.21 15.44 10.95
N ALA A 514 -31.96 14.40 10.15
CA ALA A 514 -31.53 13.09 10.65
C ALA A 514 -30.18 13.17 11.36
N LEU A 515 -29.21 13.90 10.80
CA LEU A 515 -27.87 14.05 11.36
C LEU A 515 -27.88 14.80 12.69
N ASP A 516 -28.74 15.80 12.85
CA ASP A 516 -28.91 16.49 14.15
C ASP A 516 -29.41 15.52 15.23
N VAL A 517 -30.35 14.64 14.89
CA VAL A 517 -30.79 13.55 15.78
C VAL A 517 -29.65 12.59 16.09
N LEU A 518 -28.80 12.26 15.12
CA LEU A 518 -27.64 11.38 15.33
C LEU A 518 -26.60 12.02 16.27
N ARG A 519 -26.39 13.34 16.19
CA ARG A 519 -25.53 14.10 17.11
C ARG A 519 -26.09 14.09 18.53
N GLU A 520 -27.39 14.33 18.69
CA GLU A 520 -28.08 14.21 19.99
C GLU A 520 -27.92 12.79 20.56
N LEU A 521 -28.17 11.76 19.74
CA LEU A 521 -28.03 10.36 20.13
C LEU A 521 -26.60 10.00 20.58
N MET A 522 -25.59 10.47 19.84
CA MET A 522 -24.19 10.27 20.18
C MET A 522 -23.84 10.90 21.55
N SER A 523 -24.34 12.11 21.82
CA SER A 523 -24.15 12.78 23.10
C SER A 523 -24.77 11.99 24.25
N GLU A 524 -26.03 11.57 24.10
CA GLU A 524 -26.73 10.77 25.12
C GLU A 524 -26.05 9.43 25.41
N LEU A 525 -25.59 8.73 24.37
CA LEU A 525 -24.84 7.48 24.52
C LEU A 525 -23.54 7.68 25.32
N ARG A 526 -22.80 8.77 25.05
CA ARG A 526 -21.58 9.10 25.80
C ARG A 526 -21.87 9.46 27.25
N ILE A 527 -22.94 10.20 27.53
CA ILE A 527 -23.37 10.54 28.90
C ILE A 527 -23.72 9.25 29.66
N ALA A 528 -24.52 8.36 29.06
CA ALA A 528 -24.89 7.09 29.67
C ALA A 528 -23.67 6.20 29.98
N ASN A 529 -22.60 6.32 29.18
CA ASN A 529 -21.37 5.54 29.32
C ASN A 529 -20.32 6.14 30.26
N SER A 530 -20.44 7.41 30.64
CA SER A 530 -19.44 8.13 31.45
C SER A 530 -19.17 7.51 32.84
N GLY A 531 -20.02 6.60 33.32
CA GLY A 531 -19.85 5.88 34.59
C GLY A 531 -19.27 4.46 34.50
N GLN A 532 -18.97 3.93 33.31
CA GLN A 532 -18.38 2.61 33.13
C GLN A 532 -16.88 2.73 32.79
N ALA A 533 -16.04 1.79 33.26
CA ALA A 533 -14.60 1.80 33.07
C ALA A 533 -14.22 2.14 31.61
N SER A 534 -13.38 3.16 31.43
CA SER A 534 -13.14 3.88 30.18
C SER A 534 -12.30 3.09 29.19
N THR A 535 -12.84 2.01 28.62
CA THR A 535 -12.28 1.45 27.39
C THR A 535 -12.39 2.50 26.28
N PRO A 536 -11.28 2.95 25.67
CA PRO A 536 -11.31 4.01 24.67
C PRO A 536 -12.06 3.57 23.41
N ILE A 537 -12.88 4.47 22.86
CA ILE A 537 -13.56 4.27 21.59
C ILE A 537 -12.53 4.51 20.48
N HIS A 538 -12.12 3.43 19.83
CA HIS A 538 -11.04 3.44 18.85
C HIS A 538 -11.57 3.39 17.41
N HIS A 539 -10.97 4.19 16.52
CA HIS A 539 -11.14 4.11 15.07
C HIS A 539 -9.78 3.84 14.43
N ILE A 540 -9.76 3.01 13.40
CA ILE A 540 -8.58 2.85 12.55
C ILE A 540 -8.41 4.13 11.75
N SER A 541 -7.30 4.82 11.99
CA SER A 541 -7.01 6.12 11.35
C SER A 541 -6.42 5.95 9.96
N LEU A 542 -6.66 6.92 9.09
CA LEU A 542 -5.98 6.97 7.79
C LEU A 542 -4.48 7.17 7.97
N SER A 543 -3.68 6.43 7.20
CA SER A 543 -2.25 6.71 7.08
C SER A 543 -2.01 8.15 6.62
N PRO A 544 -1.19 8.95 7.32
CA PRO A 544 -0.94 10.34 6.93
C PRO A 544 -0.19 10.47 5.61
N PHE A 545 0.42 9.38 5.17
CA PHE A 545 1.20 9.30 3.95
C PHE A 545 0.39 8.72 2.78
N TYR A 546 -0.90 8.44 2.99
CA TYR A 546 -1.76 7.86 1.97
C TYR A 546 -2.00 8.88 0.84
N SER A 547 -1.79 8.46 -0.41
CA SER A 547 -1.97 9.31 -1.58
C SER A 547 -3.34 9.10 -2.22
N PHE A 548 -4.05 10.20 -2.52
CA PHE A 548 -5.28 10.17 -3.31
C PHE A 548 -5.15 10.85 -4.68
N GLY A 549 -3.94 11.29 -5.06
CA GLY A 549 -3.66 11.81 -6.40
C GLY A 549 -4.45 13.07 -6.83
N SER A 550 -4.67 14.04 -5.94
CA SER A 550 -5.40 15.28 -6.27
C SER A 550 -4.93 16.48 -5.47
N ASN A 551 -4.89 17.69 -6.04
CA ASN A 551 -4.48 18.91 -5.33
C ASN A 551 -5.55 19.32 -4.29
N ARG A 552 -5.39 18.92 -3.02
CA ARG A 552 -6.37 19.15 -1.94
C ARG A 552 -6.01 20.37 -1.09
N TYR A 553 -7.02 20.98 -0.48
CA TYR A 553 -6.80 22.05 0.50
C TYR A 553 -6.18 21.45 1.78
N LYS A 554 -5.02 21.96 2.20
CA LYS A 554 -4.28 21.49 3.37
C LYS A 554 -4.30 22.58 4.45
N ALA A 555 -4.17 22.18 5.70
CA ALA A 555 -3.93 23.14 6.78
C ALA A 555 -2.69 23.97 6.45
N ALA A 556 -2.75 25.28 6.71
CA ALA A 556 -1.62 26.16 6.45
C ALA A 556 -0.37 25.62 7.16
N PRO A 557 0.76 25.44 6.46
CA PRO A 557 1.97 24.90 7.08
C PRO A 557 2.41 25.80 8.22
N SER A 558 2.89 25.20 9.31
CA SER A 558 3.53 25.94 10.40
C SER A 558 4.70 26.74 9.83
N LEU A 559 4.82 28.03 10.16
CA LEU A 559 5.97 28.86 9.76
C LEU A 559 7.27 28.23 10.29
N LEU A 560 8.03 27.63 9.38
CA LEU A 560 9.35 27.07 9.64
C LEU A 560 10.37 27.93 8.88
N ASN A 561 11.44 28.36 9.56
CA ASN A 561 12.48 29.16 8.91
C ASN A 561 13.59 28.30 8.31
N THR A 562 13.84 27.10 8.86
CA THR A 562 14.91 26.19 8.47
C THR A 562 14.46 24.74 8.59
N ALA A 563 15.01 23.84 7.77
CA ALA A 563 14.65 22.43 7.82
C ALA A 563 14.96 21.78 9.19
N ALA A 564 14.21 20.74 9.54
CA ALA A 564 14.39 19.98 10.77
C ALA A 564 14.04 18.49 10.57
N VAL A 565 14.74 17.59 11.26
CA VAL A 565 14.34 16.18 11.36
C VAL A 565 13.19 16.10 12.37
N ASP A 566 11.98 15.83 11.90
CA ASP A 566 10.80 15.68 12.77
C ASP A 566 10.71 14.26 13.33
N GLY A 567 11.24 13.26 12.60
CA GLY A 567 11.24 11.89 13.10
C GLY A 567 12.05 10.88 12.31
N VAL A 568 12.28 9.73 12.95
CA VAL A 568 12.90 8.54 12.37
C VAL A 568 11.80 7.61 11.87
N VAL A 569 11.93 7.12 10.63
CA VAL A 569 10.93 6.23 10.04
C VAL A 569 11.46 4.79 10.05
N CYS A 570 10.65 3.86 10.56
CA CYS A 570 10.97 2.44 10.67
C CYS A 570 9.87 1.59 10.03
N MET A 571 10.21 0.99 8.89
CA MET A 571 9.33 0.09 8.15
C MET A 571 9.26 -1.30 8.81
N CYS A 572 8.19 -1.61 9.52
CA CYS A 572 8.04 -2.81 10.34
C CYS A 572 7.49 -4.00 9.54
N SER A 573 8.03 -5.21 9.72
CA SER A 573 7.38 -6.43 9.19
C SER A 573 6.17 -6.87 10.01
N ASP A 574 6.14 -6.52 11.29
CA ASP A 574 5.06 -6.77 12.24
C ASP A 574 4.94 -5.55 13.14
N LEU A 575 4.05 -4.62 12.78
CA LEU A 575 3.91 -3.35 13.49
C LEU A 575 3.60 -3.55 14.98
N LYS A 576 2.73 -4.52 15.31
CA LYS A 576 2.33 -4.79 16.70
C LYS A 576 3.54 -5.19 17.56
N LYS A 577 4.39 -6.09 17.06
CA LYS A 577 5.64 -6.45 17.78
C LYS A 577 6.57 -5.26 17.91
N SER A 578 6.74 -4.47 16.86
CA SER A 578 7.57 -3.27 16.89
C SER A 578 7.03 -2.23 17.87
N MET A 579 5.73 -1.98 17.92
CA MET A 579 5.10 -1.06 18.87
C MET A 579 5.33 -1.50 20.31
N LEU A 580 5.16 -2.78 20.62
CA LEU A 580 5.41 -3.30 21.96
C LEU A 580 6.90 -3.19 22.34
N PHE A 581 7.80 -3.51 21.42
CA PHE A 581 9.24 -3.40 21.65
C PHE A 581 9.69 -1.94 21.87
N TYR A 582 9.35 -1.03 20.96
CA TYR A 582 9.74 0.37 21.06
C TYR A 582 8.98 1.11 22.18
N GLY A 583 7.73 0.73 22.44
CA GLY A 583 6.98 1.20 23.61
C GLY A 583 7.69 0.84 24.90
N ALA A 584 8.10 -0.43 25.07
CA ALA A 584 8.89 -0.86 26.22
C ALA A 584 10.26 -0.16 26.30
N LEU A 585 10.92 0.06 25.15
CA LEU A 585 12.21 0.75 25.07
C LEU A 585 12.11 2.22 25.51
N PHE A 586 11.00 2.90 25.23
CA PHE A 586 10.78 4.32 25.55
C PHE A 586 9.96 4.54 26.83
N GLY A 587 9.50 3.46 27.47
CA GLY A 587 8.58 3.54 28.60
C GLY A 587 7.27 4.22 28.23
N ILE A 588 6.76 3.88 27.04
CA ILE A 588 5.44 4.25 26.53
C ILE A 588 4.62 2.97 26.52
N GLU A 589 3.51 2.97 27.24
CA GLU A 589 2.53 1.89 27.14
C GLU A 589 1.61 2.18 25.95
N PRO A 590 1.70 1.43 24.83
CA PRO A 590 0.86 1.70 23.68
C PRO A 590 -0.59 1.40 24.00
N GLU A 591 -1.52 2.26 23.57
CA GLU A 591 -2.94 2.00 23.75
C GLU A 591 -3.35 0.70 23.04
N PRO A 592 -4.04 -0.26 23.71
CA PRO A 592 -4.33 -1.57 23.12
C PRO A 592 -5.07 -1.52 21.78
N GLY A 593 -5.94 -0.53 21.59
CA GLY A 593 -6.70 -0.33 20.35
C GLY A 593 -5.80 0.04 19.15
N ARG A 594 -4.72 0.78 19.41
CA ARG A 594 -3.80 1.30 18.39
C ARG A 594 -2.76 0.30 17.94
N LEU A 595 -2.62 -0.83 18.62
CA LEU A 595 -1.68 -1.90 18.24
C LEU A 595 -1.95 -2.49 16.85
N ASN A 596 -3.15 -2.23 16.30
CA ASN A 596 -3.55 -2.66 14.96
C ASN A 596 -3.77 -1.49 14.01
N ASP A 597 -3.37 -0.28 14.40
CA ASP A 597 -3.35 0.85 13.46
C ASP A 597 -2.35 0.57 12.34
N PRO A 598 -2.52 1.20 11.17
CA PRO A 598 -1.56 1.07 10.09
C PRO A 598 -0.15 1.63 10.43
N ILE A 599 -0.11 2.65 11.27
CA ILE A 599 1.09 3.40 11.61
C ILE A 599 1.04 3.71 13.10
N ALA A 600 2.20 3.83 13.74
CA ALA A 600 2.31 4.31 15.11
C ALA A 600 3.34 5.42 15.22
N LEU A 601 2.97 6.47 15.96
CA LEU A 601 3.85 7.59 16.29
C LEU A 601 4.18 7.54 17.76
N LEU A 602 5.45 7.29 18.07
CA LEU A 602 5.97 7.21 19.44
C LEU A 602 6.81 8.46 19.75
N PRO A 603 6.45 9.28 20.75
CA PRO A 603 7.25 10.44 21.14
C PRO A 603 8.58 10.01 21.77
N MET A 604 9.71 10.56 21.32
CA MET A 604 11.03 10.24 21.87
C MET A 604 11.49 11.28 22.91
N ARG A 605 11.56 12.58 22.54
CA ARG A 605 11.74 13.82 23.34
C ARG A 605 12.08 14.98 22.38
N ASP A 606 12.08 16.24 22.85
CA ASP A 606 12.43 17.45 22.05
C ASP A 606 11.68 17.59 20.71
N ASP A 607 10.36 17.37 20.73
CA ASP A 607 9.49 17.37 19.54
C ASP A 607 9.93 16.39 18.42
N SER A 608 10.73 15.35 18.74
CA SER A 608 11.11 14.28 17.81
C SER A 608 10.31 13.01 18.01
N TYR A 609 10.02 12.31 16.91
CA TYR A 609 9.15 11.13 16.89
C TYR A 609 9.80 9.91 16.23
N LEU A 610 9.46 8.72 16.73
CA LEU A 610 9.65 7.47 15.99
C LEU A 610 8.35 7.12 15.27
N VAL A 611 8.42 7.03 13.95
CA VAL A 611 7.32 6.60 13.09
C VAL A 611 7.53 5.13 12.77
N LEU A 612 6.68 4.27 13.34
CA LEU A 612 6.61 2.87 12.96
C LEU A 612 5.56 2.75 11.87
N MET A 613 5.98 2.34 10.69
CA MET A 613 5.07 2.14 9.56
C MET A 613 5.03 0.67 9.23
N ASP A 614 3.84 0.12 9.07
CA ASP A 614 3.75 -1.24 8.59
C ASP A 614 4.24 -1.34 7.13
N ARG A 615 5.17 -2.27 6.84
CA ARG A 615 5.62 -2.58 5.48
C ARG A 615 4.49 -2.99 4.55
N ARG A 616 3.34 -3.39 5.10
CA ARG A 616 2.12 -3.74 4.37
C ARG A 616 1.44 -2.54 3.71
N LEU A 617 1.64 -1.32 4.24
CA LEU A 617 1.01 -0.09 3.75
C LEU A 617 1.93 0.61 2.77
N ASP A 618 2.37 -0.09 1.75
CA ASP A 618 3.28 0.50 0.79
C ASP A 618 2.50 1.41 -0.19
N LEU A 619 2.41 2.70 0.18
CA LEU A 619 1.42 3.67 -0.31
C LEU A 619 1.58 4.11 -1.76
N ASN A 620 2.67 3.79 -2.45
CA ASN A 620 2.93 4.39 -3.77
C ASN A 620 3.71 3.49 -4.74
N HIS A 621 3.51 2.18 -4.67
CA HIS A 621 4.02 1.28 -5.72
C HIS A 621 5.56 1.35 -5.92
N ALA A 622 6.31 1.76 -4.89
CA ALA A 622 7.76 1.93 -4.90
C ALA A 622 8.38 1.18 -3.71
N ASP A 623 9.58 0.62 -3.84
CA ASP A 623 10.27 -0.05 -2.73
C ASP A 623 10.92 1.01 -1.82
N TRP A 624 10.06 1.73 -1.09
CA TRP A 624 10.48 2.78 -0.17
C TRP A 624 10.90 2.21 1.19
N ASN A 625 12.03 2.69 1.69
CA ASN A 625 12.55 2.41 3.03
C ASN A 625 13.11 3.71 3.63
N PRO A 626 12.25 4.74 3.81
CA PRO A 626 12.69 6.04 4.28
C PRO A 626 13.35 5.90 5.66
N VAL A 627 14.43 6.64 5.85
CA VAL A 627 15.20 6.65 7.10
C VAL A 627 14.68 7.75 8.02
N PHE A 628 14.39 8.92 7.46
CA PHE A 628 13.96 10.10 8.21
C PHE A 628 12.77 10.78 7.54
N TYR A 629 11.97 11.46 8.36
CA TYR A 629 11.04 12.49 7.93
C TYR A 629 11.67 13.87 8.20
N ILE A 630 11.98 14.59 7.13
CA ILE A 630 12.61 15.92 7.18
C ILE A 630 11.56 16.96 6.81
N ARG A 631 11.26 17.85 7.75
CA ARG A 631 10.33 18.95 7.54
C ARG A 631 11.07 20.13 6.92
N VAL A 632 10.52 20.70 5.85
CA VAL A 632 11.12 21.81 5.10
C VAL A 632 10.14 22.98 4.95
N PRO A 633 10.65 24.23 4.85
CA PRO A 633 9.82 25.41 4.69
C PRO A 633 9.07 25.46 3.35
N ASP A 634 9.70 25.01 2.26
CA ASP A 634 9.09 24.94 0.93
C ASP A 634 9.47 23.62 0.23
N VAL A 635 8.52 22.70 0.20
CA VAL A 635 8.70 21.37 -0.40
C VAL A 635 8.93 21.45 -1.92
N ASN A 636 8.31 22.41 -2.63
CA ASN A 636 8.52 22.56 -4.07
C ASN A 636 9.95 23.02 -4.36
N GLN A 637 10.44 24.00 -3.60
CA GLN A 637 11.82 24.47 -3.73
C GLN A 637 12.82 23.36 -3.41
N THR A 638 12.62 22.63 -2.31
CA THR A 638 13.50 21.51 -1.96
C THR A 638 13.47 20.39 -3.00
N TYR A 639 12.30 20.10 -3.59
CA TYR A 639 12.17 19.13 -4.68
C TYR A 639 13.02 19.50 -5.91
N GLU A 640 12.92 20.75 -6.37
CA GLU A 640 13.74 21.25 -7.49
C GLU A 640 15.24 21.21 -7.15
N CYS A 641 15.61 21.59 -5.92
CA CYS A 641 16.98 21.50 -5.45
C CYS A 641 17.51 20.06 -5.41
N ALA A 642 16.69 19.08 -5.00
CA ALA A 642 17.06 17.67 -4.97
C ALA A 642 17.35 17.14 -6.39
N ILE A 643 16.51 17.48 -7.37
CA ILE A 643 16.74 17.15 -8.79
C ILE A 643 18.05 17.76 -9.29
N ASN A 644 18.28 19.05 -8.99
CA ASN A 644 19.50 19.75 -9.42
C ASN A 644 20.78 19.16 -8.80
N GLN A 645 20.67 18.53 -7.61
CA GLN A 645 21.76 17.81 -6.95
C GLN A 645 21.86 16.33 -7.36
N ASN A 646 21.12 15.89 -8.38
CA ASN A 646 21.07 14.51 -8.86
C ASN A 646 20.62 13.48 -7.81
N TRP A 647 19.79 13.88 -6.84
CA TRP A 647 19.11 12.91 -5.98
C TRP A 647 18.04 12.16 -6.78
N THR A 648 17.85 10.87 -6.49
CA THR A 648 16.86 10.06 -7.21
C THR A 648 15.50 10.22 -6.56
N ILE A 649 14.54 10.79 -7.28
CA ILE A 649 13.16 10.89 -6.79
C ILE A 649 12.50 9.51 -6.88
N ILE A 650 12.27 8.89 -5.72
CA ILE A 650 11.64 7.57 -5.59
C ILE A 650 10.13 7.68 -5.74
N ASN A 651 9.56 8.72 -5.14
CA ASN A 651 8.14 9.04 -5.25
C ASN A 651 7.98 10.53 -5.47
N PHE A 652 7.09 10.88 -6.39
CA PHE A 652 6.87 12.25 -6.83
C PHE A 652 6.30 13.10 -5.69
N LEU A 653 6.34 14.43 -5.88
CA LEU A 653 5.69 15.39 -5.02
C LEU A 653 4.17 15.12 -4.98
N ASP A 654 3.74 14.41 -3.94
CA ASP A 654 2.33 14.11 -3.74
C ASP A 654 1.64 15.34 -3.15
N LYS A 655 1.15 16.19 -4.06
CA LYS A 655 0.28 17.32 -3.70
C LYS A 655 -1.11 16.89 -3.21
N GLY A 656 -1.37 15.57 -3.14
CA GLY A 656 -2.67 15.00 -2.77
C GLY A 656 -2.76 14.17 -1.51
N GLY A 657 -1.67 14.02 -0.76
CA GLY A 657 -1.70 13.53 0.61
C GLY A 657 -2.63 14.42 1.49
N PRO A 658 -3.43 13.84 2.39
CA PRO A 658 -4.44 14.59 3.16
C PRO A 658 -3.86 15.56 4.20
N PHE A 659 -2.59 15.41 4.58
CA PHE A 659 -2.02 16.12 5.72
C PHE A 659 -0.77 16.95 5.39
N THR A 660 0.07 16.50 4.46
CA THR A 660 1.31 17.19 4.10
C THR A 660 1.58 17.07 2.61
N ASP A 661 2.16 18.09 2.00
CA ASP A 661 2.88 17.92 0.74
C ASP A 661 4.19 17.21 1.07
N PHE A 662 4.48 16.10 0.40
CA PHE A 662 5.75 15.42 0.57
C PHE A 662 6.24 14.76 -0.71
N PHE A 663 7.53 14.48 -0.76
CA PHE A 663 8.13 13.59 -1.75
C PHE A 663 9.15 12.67 -1.06
N ILE A 664 9.57 11.62 -1.77
CA ILE A 664 10.63 10.73 -1.30
C ILE A 664 11.78 10.81 -2.27
N ALA A 665 12.97 11.11 -1.74
CA ALA A 665 14.20 11.18 -2.51
C ALA A 665 15.28 10.31 -1.89
N GLU A 666 16.05 9.67 -2.75
CA GLU A 666 17.22 8.87 -2.43
C GLU A 666 18.48 9.68 -2.71
N ASP A 667 19.35 9.75 -1.71
CA ASP A 667 20.67 10.39 -1.85
C ASP A 667 21.63 9.53 -2.68
N THR A 668 22.83 10.06 -2.94
CA THR A 668 23.87 9.36 -3.74
C THR A 668 24.43 8.10 -3.07
N ASP A 669 24.16 7.91 -1.79
CA ASP A 669 24.59 6.76 -0.99
C ASP A 669 23.52 5.66 -0.87
N GLY A 670 22.31 5.93 -1.39
CA GLY A 670 21.16 5.02 -1.39
C GLY A 670 20.21 5.19 -0.20
N HIS A 671 20.35 6.26 0.59
CA HIS A 671 19.44 6.53 1.71
C HIS A 671 18.23 7.31 1.24
N GLN A 672 17.05 6.79 1.56
CA GLN A 672 15.79 7.44 1.21
C GLN A 672 15.31 8.33 2.35
N HIS A 673 14.82 9.51 2.02
CA HIS A 673 14.26 10.48 2.96
C HIS A 673 12.87 10.87 2.53
N MET A 674 11.98 10.93 3.52
CA MET A 674 10.67 11.50 3.33
C MET A 674 10.75 13.00 3.66
N ILE A 675 10.43 13.86 2.70
CA ILE A 675 10.60 15.30 2.82
C ILE A 675 9.22 15.95 2.75
N GLY A 676 8.79 16.62 3.81
CA GLY A 676 7.41 17.12 3.95
C GLY A 676 7.28 18.54 4.51
N SER A 677 6.08 19.10 4.40
CA SER A 677 5.75 20.48 4.80
C SER A 677 5.27 20.64 6.25
N ASN A 678 4.61 19.63 6.81
CA ASN A 678 3.90 19.74 8.10
C ASN A 678 4.56 18.89 9.19
N ARG A 679 4.28 19.18 10.46
CA ARG A 679 4.72 18.33 11.57
C ARG A 679 3.92 17.03 11.61
N LEU A 680 4.58 15.93 11.96
CA LEU A 680 3.94 14.61 12.08
C LEU A 680 2.89 14.60 13.20
N ALA A 681 3.18 15.24 14.33
CA ALA A 681 2.26 15.33 15.47
C ALA A 681 0.97 16.10 15.18
N ASP A 682 1.00 17.05 14.24
CA ASP A 682 -0.21 17.78 13.82
C ASP A 682 -1.15 16.89 12.98
N SER A 683 -0.58 15.82 12.42
CA SER A 683 -1.25 14.96 11.44
C SER A 683 -1.66 13.61 12.01
N PHE A 684 -0.99 13.15 13.08
CA PHE A 684 -1.17 11.80 13.59
C PHE A 684 -1.17 11.74 15.13
N PRO A 685 -2.16 11.08 15.74
CA PRO A 685 -2.24 10.98 17.20
C PRO A 685 -1.20 10.02 17.77
N PHE A 686 -0.61 10.34 18.92
CA PHE A 686 0.42 9.51 19.57
C PHE A 686 -0.11 8.13 19.99
N ALA A 687 0.73 7.11 19.88
CA ALA A 687 0.39 5.75 20.30
C ALA A 687 0.32 5.56 21.83
N GLY A 688 0.84 6.53 22.59
CA GLY A 688 0.79 6.57 24.05
C GLY A 688 1.56 7.79 24.59
N ALA A 689 1.59 7.94 25.92
CA ALA A 689 2.34 9.00 26.59
C ALA A 689 3.70 8.48 27.10
N ALA A 690 4.73 9.32 27.02
CA ALA A 690 6.04 9.00 27.56
C ALA A 690 6.06 9.10 29.10
N SER A 691 6.74 8.16 29.75
CA SER A 691 6.96 8.20 31.20
C SER A 691 7.90 9.33 31.62
N ILE A 692 7.52 10.07 32.67
CA ILE A 692 8.36 11.11 33.27
C ILE A 692 9.57 10.44 33.94
N GLY A 693 10.79 10.84 33.56
CA GLY A 693 12.02 10.35 34.19
C GLY A 693 12.65 9.09 33.57
N HIS A 694 12.34 8.77 32.30
CA HIS A 694 12.93 7.62 31.58
C HIS A 694 14.48 7.59 31.63
N PRO A 695 15.11 6.42 31.88
CA PRO A 695 16.56 6.29 32.10
C PRO A 695 17.43 6.44 30.83
N LEU A 696 16.84 6.21 29.65
CA LEU A 696 17.48 6.47 28.35
C LEU A 696 17.18 7.90 27.89
N LEU A 697 18.22 8.59 27.43
CA LEU A 697 18.23 9.97 26.95
C LEU A 697 18.62 9.99 25.46
N LEU A 698 18.16 11.01 24.72
CA LEU A 698 18.66 11.28 23.38
C LEU A 698 19.96 12.08 23.45
N PRO A 699 21.02 11.71 22.73
CA PRO A 699 22.21 12.56 22.56
C PRO A 699 21.89 13.82 21.72
N GLU A 700 22.80 14.80 21.72
CA GLU A 700 22.63 16.06 20.96
C GLU A 700 22.53 15.83 19.43
N ALA A 701 23.22 14.81 18.89
CA ALA A 701 23.10 14.36 17.50
C ALA A 701 22.71 12.86 17.49
N PRO A 702 21.40 12.54 17.65
CA PRO A 702 20.93 11.17 17.83
C PRO A 702 20.81 10.37 16.54
N TYR A 703 20.87 11.04 15.39
CA TYR A 703 20.60 10.44 14.11
C TYR A 703 21.90 10.21 13.34
N ASN A 704 22.20 8.95 13.05
CA ASN A 704 23.37 8.60 12.25
C ASN A 704 22.99 8.15 10.85
N ILE A 705 23.79 8.56 9.88
CA ILE A 705 23.73 8.07 8.51
C ILE A 705 25.12 7.60 8.05
N SER A 706 25.18 6.42 7.46
CA SER A 706 26.43 5.81 6.99
C SER A 706 26.65 6.12 5.52
N VAL A 707 27.63 6.94 5.18
CA VAL A 707 27.86 7.47 3.83
C VAL A 707 29.24 7.06 3.30
N LYS A 708 29.39 6.99 1.97
CA LYS A 708 30.69 6.67 1.34
C LYS A 708 31.71 7.78 1.57
N ASN A 709 31.27 9.04 1.68
CA ASN A 709 32.14 10.20 1.93
C ASN A 709 31.45 11.24 2.81
N VAL A 710 31.90 11.34 4.06
CA VAL A 710 31.33 12.23 5.08
C VAL A 710 31.25 13.70 4.62
N THR A 711 32.33 14.25 4.08
CA THR A 711 32.38 15.68 3.69
C THR A 711 31.48 15.97 2.49
N SER A 712 31.47 15.08 1.49
CA SER A 712 30.62 15.25 0.31
C SER A 712 29.14 15.20 0.67
N SER A 713 28.75 14.22 1.51
CA SER A 713 27.36 14.04 1.90
C SER A 713 26.90 15.16 2.85
N SER A 714 27.72 15.58 3.81
CA SER A 714 27.43 16.76 4.66
C SER A 714 27.18 18.02 3.82
N ASN A 715 28.04 18.31 2.84
CA ASN A 715 27.84 19.46 1.94
C ASN A 715 26.55 19.34 1.11
N ALA A 716 26.22 18.14 0.60
CA ALA A 716 24.99 17.92 -0.16
C ALA A 716 23.74 18.16 0.69
N TYR A 717 23.73 17.67 1.93
CA TYR A 717 22.62 17.88 2.86
C TYR A 717 22.51 19.34 3.30
N CYS A 718 23.62 20.02 3.59
CA CYS A 718 23.65 21.47 3.85
C CYS A 718 23.10 22.27 2.67
N ASN A 719 23.48 21.93 1.44
CA ASN A 719 22.98 22.63 0.24
C ASN A 719 21.47 22.42 0.03
N LEU A 720 20.94 21.25 0.43
CA LEU A 720 19.52 20.91 0.22
C LEU A 720 18.62 21.42 1.35
N PHE A 721 19.06 21.34 2.60
CA PHE A 721 18.26 21.58 3.80
C PHE A 721 18.73 22.76 4.66
N GLY A 722 19.97 23.22 4.45
CA GLY A 722 20.63 24.28 5.22
C GLY A 722 21.46 23.78 6.41
N ASP A 723 22.35 24.64 6.90
CA ASP A 723 23.31 24.40 8.00
C ASP A 723 22.74 23.83 9.32
N PRO A 724 21.49 24.10 9.74
CA PRO A 724 20.99 23.57 11.01
C PRO A 724 20.89 22.04 11.05
N LEU A 725 20.72 21.38 9.89
CA LEU A 725 20.48 19.93 9.84
C LEU A 725 21.75 19.13 10.23
N ASP A 726 22.93 19.60 9.83
CA ASP A 726 24.22 18.97 10.15
C ASP A 726 24.52 18.92 11.66
N ARG A 727 23.84 19.75 12.46
CA ARG A 727 23.96 19.69 13.93
C ARG A 727 23.20 18.52 14.54
N PHE A 728 22.13 18.05 13.88
CA PHE A 728 21.27 16.97 14.36
C PHE A 728 21.61 15.62 13.74
N LEU A 729 22.26 15.63 12.57
CA LEU A 729 22.50 14.45 11.75
C LEU A 729 24.01 14.21 11.62
N ARG A 730 24.48 13.07 12.11
CA ARG A 730 25.89 12.71 12.12
C ARG A 730 26.20 11.75 10.97
N PHE A 731 27.11 12.18 10.11
CA PHE A 731 27.64 11.37 9.01
C PHE A 731 28.76 10.46 9.51
N THR A 732 28.65 9.18 9.23
CA THR A 732 29.63 8.14 9.58
C THR A 732 30.13 7.45 8.32
N ASP A 733 31.35 6.94 8.35
CA ASP A 733 31.91 6.19 7.23
C ASP A 733 31.18 4.83 7.10
N LYS A 734 30.63 4.56 5.91
CA LYS A 734 29.95 3.29 5.57
C LYS A 734 30.84 2.06 5.72
N PHE A 735 32.17 2.23 5.66
CA PHE A 735 33.15 1.16 5.83
C PHE A 735 33.68 1.07 7.28
N GLY A 736 33.16 1.88 8.18
CA GLY A 736 33.47 1.83 9.61
C GLY A 736 32.85 0.62 10.33
N PRO A 737 33.02 0.52 11.66
CA PRO A 737 32.43 -0.55 12.47
C PRO A 737 30.90 -0.55 12.30
N PRO A 738 30.24 -1.72 12.13
CA PRO A 738 28.79 -1.80 11.86
C PRO A 738 27.94 -1.16 12.96
N ASP A 739 28.45 -1.15 14.20
CA ASP A 739 27.77 -0.55 15.35
C ASP A 739 27.70 0.99 15.24
N SER A 740 28.62 1.63 14.50
CA SER A 740 28.60 3.08 14.28
C SER A 740 27.49 3.53 13.30
N ALA A 741 26.98 2.60 12.49
CA ALA A 741 25.93 2.83 11.50
C ALA A 741 24.50 2.66 12.06
N ALA A 742 24.35 2.37 13.36
CA ALA A 742 23.05 2.28 14.01
C ALA A 742 22.30 3.61 13.93
N ARG A 743 21.13 3.61 13.29
CA ARG A 743 20.29 4.79 13.03
C ARG A 743 19.77 5.45 14.30
N LEU A 744 19.47 4.64 15.32
CA LEU A 744 18.97 5.07 16.61
C LEU A 744 20.05 4.90 17.68
N GLN A 745 20.37 5.99 18.36
CA GLN A 745 21.32 6.02 19.47
C GLN A 745 20.69 6.64 20.71
N PHE A 746 20.95 6.02 21.86
CA PHE A 746 20.53 6.51 23.16
C PHE A 746 21.71 6.57 24.12
N GLU A 747 21.58 7.43 25.11
CA GLU A 747 22.55 7.59 26.19
C GLU A 747 21.91 7.31 27.54
N PHE A 748 22.66 6.74 28.48
CA PHE A 748 22.23 6.62 29.88
C PHE A 748 23.19 7.38 30.80
N ALA A 749 22.64 7.94 31.87
CA ALA A 749 23.42 8.54 32.94
C ALA A 749 23.90 7.49 33.97
N ASP A 750 23.03 6.52 34.31
CA ASP A 750 23.34 5.44 35.24
C ASP A 750 23.19 4.07 34.57
N VAL A 751 24.30 3.30 34.57
CA VAL A 751 24.38 1.95 34.00
C VAL A 751 23.39 1.01 34.68
N SER A 752 23.28 1.08 36.01
CA SER A 752 22.49 0.12 36.80
C SER A 752 21.00 0.27 36.50
N SER A 753 20.52 1.52 36.51
CA SER A 753 19.13 1.86 36.17
C SER A 753 18.77 1.48 34.73
N ALA A 754 19.65 1.78 33.76
CA ALA A 754 19.41 1.45 32.36
C ALA A 754 19.40 -0.07 32.10
N TYR A 755 20.33 -0.82 32.71
CA TYR A 755 20.37 -2.28 32.59
C TYR A 755 19.12 -2.93 33.20
N GLN A 756 18.73 -2.50 34.40
CA GLN A 756 17.55 -3.01 35.08
C GLN A 756 16.27 -2.72 34.28
N TRP A 757 16.19 -1.54 33.65
CA TRP A 757 15.09 -1.18 32.77
C TRP A 757 14.99 -2.12 31.56
N LEU A 758 16.06 -2.26 30.77
CA LEU A 758 16.08 -3.14 29.59
C LEU A 758 15.68 -4.56 29.94
N ARG A 759 16.19 -5.08 31.08
CA ARG A 759 15.85 -6.42 31.57
C ARG A 759 14.37 -6.54 31.94
N ASN A 760 13.81 -5.57 32.65
CA ASN A 760 12.39 -5.56 33.04
C ASN A 760 11.47 -5.41 31.81
N ALA A 761 11.93 -4.69 30.78
CA ALA A 761 11.26 -4.55 29.50
C ALA A 761 11.36 -5.81 28.60
N GLY A 762 12.09 -6.84 29.02
CA GLY A 762 12.31 -8.06 28.22
C GLY A 762 13.22 -7.85 27.01
N ILE A 763 14.00 -6.78 26.99
CA ILE A 763 14.89 -6.41 25.88
C ILE A 763 16.27 -7.07 26.10
N THR A 764 16.70 -7.87 25.13
CA THR A 764 17.97 -8.60 25.21
C THR A 764 19.10 -7.75 24.64
N ILE A 765 20.20 -7.63 25.40
CA ILE A 765 21.43 -7.00 24.92
C ILE A 765 22.20 -8.04 24.10
N SER A 766 22.34 -7.78 22.80
CA SER A 766 22.97 -8.68 21.84
C SER A 766 24.48 -8.66 21.92
N ARG A 767 25.06 -7.48 22.16
CA ARG A 767 26.51 -7.28 22.24
C ARG A 767 26.86 -6.16 23.21
N VAL A 768 27.93 -6.35 23.96
CA VAL A 768 28.58 -5.30 24.76
C VAL A 768 29.84 -4.87 24.03
N LEU A 769 29.98 -3.56 23.81
CA LEU A 769 31.16 -2.93 23.23
C LEU A 769 31.92 -2.26 24.36
N GLU A 770 33.14 -2.74 24.61
CA GLU A 770 34.06 -2.12 25.55
C GLU A 770 34.93 -1.13 24.77
N GLY A 771 34.91 0.15 25.18
CA GLY A 771 35.78 1.17 24.61
C GLY A 771 37.24 0.99 25.04
N ASN A 772 38.17 1.61 24.30
CA ASN A 772 39.62 1.61 24.61
C ASN A 772 40.00 2.44 25.86
N GLY A 773 39.03 2.78 26.72
CA GLY A 773 39.21 3.59 27.92
C GLY A 773 38.33 3.10 29.07
N ASP A 774 38.84 3.26 30.29
CA ASP A 774 38.22 2.80 31.53
C ASP A 774 36.87 3.52 31.77
N GLY A 775 35.76 2.88 31.42
CA GLY A 775 34.40 3.36 31.70
C GLY A 775 33.47 3.61 30.51
N ASP A 776 33.89 3.38 29.26
CA ASP A 776 33.04 3.47 28.05
C ASP A 776 32.29 2.16 27.80
N ILE A 777 31.10 2.05 28.38
CA ILE A 777 30.18 0.93 28.16
C ILE A 777 29.17 1.31 27.09
N SER A 778 29.11 0.52 26.01
CA SER A 778 28.04 0.60 25.00
C SER A 778 27.38 -0.76 24.81
N TRP A 779 26.07 -0.76 24.57
CA TRP A 779 25.24 -1.93 24.33
C TRP A 779 24.60 -1.85 22.96
N VAL A 780 24.54 -2.99 22.27
CA VAL A 780 23.80 -3.16 21.03
C VAL A 780 22.58 -4.03 21.30
N VAL A 781 21.42 -3.53 20.90
CA VAL A 781 20.13 -4.21 20.96
C VAL A 781 19.59 -4.34 19.53
N HIS A 782 18.85 -5.41 19.23
CA HIS A 782 18.14 -5.53 17.95
C HIS A 782 16.64 -5.31 18.11
N ASP A 783 16.04 -4.57 17.18
CA ASP A 783 14.58 -4.49 17.04
C ASP A 783 13.99 -5.83 16.51
N PRO A 784 12.66 -6.00 16.47
CA PRO A 784 12.02 -7.22 15.94
C PRO A 784 12.33 -7.53 14.46
N ASP A 785 12.79 -6.55 13.68
CA ASP A 785 13.22 -6.70 12.29
C ASP A 785 14.75 -6.92 12.16
N GLY A 786 15.49 -7.00 13.28
CA GLY A 786 16.93 -7.22 13.33
C GLY A 786 17.80 -5.96 13.20
N ARG A 787 17.23 -4.76 13.24
CA ARG A 787 18.00 -3.49 13.15
C ARG A 787 18.72 -3.21 14.46
N SER A 788 19.99 -2.82 14.36
CA SER A 788 20.80 -2.46 15.52
C SER A 788 20.39 -1.09 16.10
N ILE A 789 20.22 -1.05 17.42
CA ILE A 789 20.05 0.15 18.26
C ILE A 789 21.23 0.19 19.21
N VAL A 790 21.88 1.35 19.34
CA VAL A 790 23.05 1.53 20.21
C VAL A 790 22.67 2.35 21.43
N ILE A 791 23.04 1.85 22.61
CA ILE A 791 22.81 2.49 23.89
C ILE A 791 24.17 2.66 24.59
N ARG A 792 24.61 3.89 24.85
CA ARG A 792 25.95 4.17 25.41
C ARG A 792 25.90 5.01 26.68
N LYS A 793 26.99 5.04 27.43
CA LYS A 793 27.12 5.95 28.57
C LYS A 793 27.21 7.41 28.09
N ARG A 794 26.47 8.32 28.73
CA ARG A 794 26.59 9.77 28.50
C ARG A 794 27.96 10.24 28.96
N MET A 795 28.73 10.87 28.08
CA MET A 795 29.97 11.55 28.46
C MET A 795 29.62 12.85 29.19
N SER A 796 30.20 13.05 30.37
CA SER A 796 29.93 14.18 31.27
C SER A 796 30.52 15.49 30.79
#